data_AF-A0A016S722-F1
#
_entry.id   AF-A0A016S722-F1
#
_cell.length_a   1.000
_cell.length_b   1.000
_cell.length_c   1.000
_cell.angle_alpha   90.00
_cell.angle_beta   90.00
_cell.angle_gamma   90.00
#
_symmetry.space_group_name_H-M   'P 1'
#
loop_
_entity.id
_entity.type
_entity.pdbx_description
1 polymer ?
#
loop_
_entity_poly.entity_id
_entity_poly.type
_entity_poly.pdbx_seq_one_letter_code
_entity_poly.pdbx_strand_id
1 'polypeptide(L)'
;MNYSSFKHNSYLHVKRTDHCGERAKNGVFDIVGVFSVLWMSVDIGCHFGPNFELALRTASYLSGPCRLIHVIGCFLMALNRYTAVCLPIRHKSLWSLPIVNRVLFVEVIVSHAIYLELLVIKLSYHYNHVDGVFLWTGRTRSIINQRIVTAVVVTTFMSASAVLIIRTACGMRNALKSNEDIGMWTHVKLLSMTAVDCILSVHASAYCVCAAYMERGAYPPFCTFLAKSYLESTLLYFTLNALSICVVSRSFRVSGAMRELVVLAISIHLALPNDVAFMTSDNADELLKKHQLVFVSFGADWCPYSQALRPIFNEAATKFKQDNPLADVLWVYVDCVMEAEVCTRFFISKYPTMKVFVYGDMMKNEYRSSRTVDSLVAFVAGHYAGSVKEFHKHEDLSKRMDKSRRNVVAYVKRGGEEYKNIYNLALLLRDYCDIWVPAVGTLLSDTETRLYYVPPDNERTTDFVGDIKNYTYLKQWLSDKCIPLVREVTFENVEGLTEEGLPFLIYFRDPAKKDDEKVFTDAVVRELYDQRMSINPLLADGMKFVHPLRHLGKTTKDLPVLAIDSFVHMYLFPDISQLSQPGVLKQFVEDLHSGALHKRFHQEAEIKRVELEKFKKEHNIEADLEDRREEQNPVEPVKTAPPESVFKELKPSEKRYSLLQKTEL
;
A
#
# COMPACT_ATOMS: atom_id res chain seq x y z
N MET A 1 -68.40 -27.04 -13.57
CA MET A 1 -68.16 -25.98 -12.56
C MET A 1 -66.67 -25.66 -12.55
N ASN A 2 -66.35 -24.47 -13.07
CA ASN A 2 -65.17 -23.60 -12.90
C ASN A 2 -63.77 -24.25 -12.83
N TYR A 3 -62.99 -24.27 -13.93
CA TYR A 3 -62.01 -23.24 -14.39
C TYR A 3 -61.04 -22.83 -13.27
N SER A 4 -59.77 -23.24 -13.21
CA SER A 4 -58.64 -23.32 -14.17
C SER A 4 -58.05 -21.96 -14.61
N SER A 5 -56.72 -21.89 -14.43
CA SER A 5 -55.74 -21.37 -15.39
C SER A 5 -55.25 -19.89 -15.34
N PHE A 6 -53.92 -19.78 -15.31
CA PHE A 6 -53.04 -18.99 -16.19
C PHE A 6 -52.91 -17.46 -16.07
N LYS A 7 -51.62 -17.09 -15.92
CA LYS A 7 -50.78 -16.18 -16.73
C LYS A 7 -51.30 -14.81 -17.20
N HIS A 8 -50.35 -13.88 -17.05
CA HIS A 8 -49.94 -12.79 -17.95
C HIS A 8 -50.63 -11.43 -17.85
N ASN A 9 -49.77 -10.44 -17.57
CA ASN A 9 -49.63 -9.13 -18.21
C ASN A 9 -50.91 -8.43 -18.64
N SER A 10 -51.17 -7.26 -18.06
CA SER A 10 -51.05 -6.00 -18.84
C SER A 10 -51.10 -4.77 -17.94
N TYR A 11 -50.01 -4.00 -17.99
CA TYR A 11 -49.97 -2.55 -18.08
C TYR A 11 -51.33 -1.81 -18.08
N LEU A 12 -51.49 -0.89 -17.13
CA LEU A 12 -52.10 0.43 -17.37
C LEU A 12 -51.66 1.36 -16.23
N HIS A 13 -50.49 1.98 -16.38
CA HIS A 13 -50.41 3.39 -16.78
C HIS A 13 -51.23 4.34 -15.90
N VAL A 14 -50.70 4.65 -14.71
CA VAL A 14 -50.81 6.02 -14.19
C VAL A 14 -49.50 6.72 -14.47
N LYS A 15 -49.48 7.30 -15.68
CA LYS A 15 -48.63 8.38 -16.16
C LYS A 15 -47.53 8.84 -15.19
N ARG A 16 -46.31 8.35 -15.46
CA ARG A 16 -45.11 9.23 -15.47
C ARG A 16 -45.43 10.38 -16.42
N THR A 17 -46.00 11.45 -15.90
CA THR A 17 -45.93 12.76 -16.53
C THR A 17 -44.71 13.45 -15.96
N ASP A 18 -43.71 13.53 -16.82
CA ASP A 18 -42.65 14.53 -16.84
C ASP A 18 -43.01 15.79 -16.07
N HIS A 19 -42.39 16.00 -14.92
CA HIS A 19 -42.01 17.33 -14.43
C HIS A 19 -40.50 17.28 -14.13
N CYS A 20 -39.72 16.93 -15.16
CA CYS A 20 -38.25 17.03 -15.17
C CYS A 20 -37.78 18.41 -15.71
N GLY A 21 -38.64 19.43 -15.64
CA GLY A 21 -38.43 20.71 -16.33
C GLY A 21 -38.01 21.90 -15.48
N GLU A 22 -37.87 21.79 -14.15
CA GLU A 22 -37.74 23.02 -13.33
C GLU A 22 -36.79 22.96 -12.13
N ARG A 23 -35.79 22.08 -12.12
CA ARG A 23 -34.81 22.03 -11.01
C ARG A 23 -33.33 22.08 -11.42
N ALA A 24 -33.04 22.70 -12.56
CA ALA A 24 -31.68 23.07 -12.94
C ALA A 24 -31.23 24.43 -12.38
N LYS A 25 -32.03 25.11 -11.55
CA LYS A 25 -31.69 26.43 -11.00
C LYS A 25 -31.05 26.41 -9.60
N ASN A 26 -31.00 25.28 -8.90
CA ASN A 26 -30.55 25.28 -7.49
C ASN A 26 -29.07 24.90 -7.31
N GLY A 27 -28.49 24.09 -8.20
CA GLY A 27 -27.09 23.64 -8.04
C GLY A 27 -26.04 24.72 -8.34
N VAL A 28 -26.37 25.72 -9.15
CA VAL A 28 -25.45 26.84 -9.45
C VAL A 28 -25.28 27.75 -8.22
N PHE A 29 -26.36 28.02 -7.48
CA PHE A 29 -26.29 28.79 -6.24
C PHE A 29 -25.53 28.04 -5.13
N ASP A 30 -25.61 26.71 -5.11
CA ASP A 30 -24.87 25.89 -4.14
C ASP A 30 -23.36 25.89 -4.41
N ILE A 31 -22.93 25.79 -5.68
CA ILE A 31 -21.51 25.86 -6.06
C ILE A 31 -20.96 27.28 -5.86
N VAL A 32 -21.72 28.31 -6.22
CA VAL A 32 -21.36 29.71 -5.97
C VAL A 32 -21.27 29.98 -4.46
N GLY A 33 -22.15 29.39 -3.66
CA GLY A 33 -22.10 29.42 -2.19
C GLY A 33 -20.82 28.79 -1.64
N VAL A 34 -20.47 27.57 -2.08
CA VAL A 34 -19.25 26.87 -1.63
C VAL A 34 -17.98 27.66 -1.99
N PHE A 35 -17.86 28.13 -3.24
CA PHE A 35 -16.70 28.93 -3.68
C PHE A 35 -16.60 30.24 -2.92
N SER A 36 -17.72 30.92 -2.67
CA SER A 36 -17.72 32.21 -2.03
C SER A 36 -17.43 32.15 -0.53
N VAL A 37 -17.82 31.08 0.17
CA VAL A 37 -17.51 30.92 1.60
C VAL A 37 -16.07 30.40 1.82
N LEU A 38 -15.51 29.62 0.88
CA LEU A 38 -14.06 29.37 0.80
C LEU A 38 -13.29 30.69 0.67
N TRP A 39 -13.76 31.58 -0.20
CA TRP A 39 -13.14 32.90 -0.43
C TRP A 39 -13.31 33.86 0.76
N MET A 40 -14.45 33.85 1.47
CA MET A 40 -14.65 34.61 2.71
C MET A 40 -13.84 34.07 3.90
N SER A 41 -13.54 32.76 3.93
CA SER A 41 -12.69 32.17 4.97
C SER A 41 -11.21 32.50 4.72
N VAL A 42 -10.81 32.57 3.44
CA VAL A 42 -9.52 33.13 3.02
C VAL A 42 -9.43 34.64 3.31
N ASP A 43 -10.52 35.41 3.14
CA ASP A 43 -10.62 36.84 3.52
C ASP A 43 -10.41 37.08 5.02
N ILE A 44 -10.81 36.13 5.88
CA ILE A 44 -10.65 36.25 7.34
C ILE A 44 -9.24 35.84 7.78
N GLY A 45 -8.57 34.94 7.06
CA GLY A 45 -7.28 34.36 7.44
C GLY A 45 -6.05 34.93 6.72
N CYS A 46 -6.20 35.49 5.53
CA CYS A 46 -5.07 35.88 4.68
C CYS A 46 -5.27 37.29 4.12
N HIS A 47 -4.44 38.22 4.61
CA HIS A 47 -4.30 39.59 4.10
C HIS A 47 -3.75 39.62 2.65
N PHE A 48 -4.57 39.33 1.64
CA PHE A 48 -4.19 39.40 0.22
C PHE A 48 -4.50 40.75 -0.45
N GLY A 49 -3.68 41.12 -1.45
CA GLY A 49 -4.01 42.06 -2.54
C GLY A 49 -3.32 41.61 -3.85
N PRO A 50 -3.52 42.24 -5.03
CA PRO A 50 -4.69 42.95 -5.58
C PRO A 50 -5.42 42.17 -6.72
N ASN A 51 -6.39 42.84 -7.38
CA ASN A 51 -7.26 42.47 -8.54
C ASN A 51 -8.53 41.63 -8.31
N PHE A 52 -8.72 41.00 -7.15
CA PHE A 52 -9.95 40.21 -6.88
C PHE A 52 -10.98 40.95 -6.01
N GLU A 53 -10.82 42.25 -5.76
CA GLU A 53 -11.64 43.00 -4.78
C GLU A 53 -13.11 43.16 -5.17
N LEU A 54 -13.42 43.38 -6.45
CA LEU A 54 -14.81 43.42 -6.95
C LEU A 54 -15.44 42.03 -6.93
N ALA A 55 -14.66 41.00 -7.29
CA ALA A 55 -15.09 39.61 -7.22
C ALA A 55 -15.37 39.20 -5.77
N LEU A 56 -14.57 39.65 -4.81
CA LEU A 56 -14.75 39.40 -3.38
C LEU A 56 -16.00 40.08 -2.82
N ARG A 57 -16.26 41.35 -3.16
CA ARG A 57 -17.50 42.05 -2.77
C ARG A 57 -18.73 41.38 -3.36
N THR A 58 -18.66 41.01 -4.63
CA THR A 58 -19.75 40.33 -5.35
C THR A 58 -19.97 38.93 -4.78
N ALA A 59 -18.91 38.17 -4.52
CA ALA A 59 -18.97 36.83 -3.91
C ALA A 59 -19.50 36.90 -2.47
N SER A 60 -19.03 37.85 -1.65
CA SER A 60 -19.51 38.09 -0.28
C SER A 60 -21.00 38.47 -0.24
N TYR A 61 -21.42 39.34 -1.18
CA TYR A 61 -22.81 39.76 -1.33
C TYR A 61 -23.72 38.66 -1.88
N LEU A 62 -23.22 37.80 -2.77
CA LEU A 62 -23.96 36.64 -3.27
C LEU A 62 -24.03 35.52 -2.22
N SER A 63 -23.04 35.41 -1.33
CA SER A 63 -22.90 34.28 -0.39
C SER A 63 -23.43 34.50 1.03
N GLY A 64 -23.46 35.74 1.53
CA GLY A 64 -24.19 36.07 2.76
C GLY A 64 -25.67 35.65 2.68
N PRO A 65 -26.36 35.94 1.57
CA PRO A 65 -27.66 35.40 1.25
C PRO A 65 -27.72 33.88 1.17
N CYS A 66 -26.75 33.25 0.52
CA CYS A 66 -26.66 31.78 0.50
C CYS A 66 -26.58 31.17 1.90
N ARG A 67 -25.91 31.80 2.87
CA ARG A 67 -25.81 31.25 4.25
C ARG A 67 -27.14 31.27 4.99
N LEU A 68 -27.91 32.35 4.86
CA LEU A 68 -29.26 32.43 5.44
C LEU A 68 -30.21 31.46 4.71
N ILE A 69 -30.08 31.40 3.38
CA ILE A 69 -30.86 30.51 2.51
C ILE A 69 -30.57 29.03 2.83
N HIS A 70 -29.33 28.72 3.14
CA HIS A 70 -28.91 27.38 3.52
C HIS A 70 -29.43 26.98 4.90
N VAL A 71 -29.41 27.88 5.88
CA VAL A 71 -29.94 27.63 7.23
C VAL A 71 -31.44 27.34 7.20
N ILE A 72 -32.22 28.13 6.45
CA ILE A 72 -33.66 27.92 6.32
C ILE A 72 -33.95 26.75 5.37
N GLY A 73 -33.14 26.56 4.31
CA GLY A 73 -33.17 25.37 3.46
C GLY A 73 -32.96 24.07 4.25
N CYS A 74 -31.98 24.04 5.17
CA CYS A 74 -31.75 22.93 6.08
C CYS A 74 -32.94 22.69 7.01
N PHE A 75 -33.54 23.77 7.55
CA PHE A 75 -34.77 23.67 8.34
C PHE A 75 -35.94 23.11 7.52
N LEU A 76 -36.15 23.60 6.29
CA LEU A 76 -37.21 23.11 5.39
C LEU A 76 -36.97 21.67 4.98
N MET A 77 -35.71 21.25 4.75
CA MET A 77 -35.37 19.85 4.51
C MET A 77 -35.67 18.96 5.73
N ALA A 78 -35.34 19.43 6.94
CA ALA A 78 -35.66 18.72 8.18
C ALA A 78 -37.17 18.58 8.37
N LEU A 79 -37.92 19.67 8.14
CA LEU A 79 -39.38 19.70 8.18
C LEU A 79 -40.00 18.78 7.11
N ASN A 80 -39.41 18.75 5.91
CA ASN A 80 -39.85 17.91 4.79
C ASN A 80 -39.72 16.42 5.15
N ARG A 81 -38.62 16.03 5.77
CA ARG A 81 -38.40 14.64 6.22
C ARG A 81 -39.29 14.29 7.41
N TYR A 82 -39.40 15.18 8.38
CA TYR A 82 -40.30 14.99 9.52
C TYR A 82 -41.73 14.77 9.05
N THR A 83 -42.24 15.60 8.14
CA THR A 83 -43.59 15.46 7.60
C THR A 83 -43.74 14.23 6.70
N ALA A 84 -42.71 13.83 5.95
CA ALA A 84 -42.75 12.61 5.15
C ALA A 84 -42.83 11.34 6.00
N VAL A 85 -42.10 11.30 7.13
CA VAL A 85 -42.01 10.12 7.99
C VAL A 85 -43.15 10.09 9.01
N CYS A 86 -43.42 11.20 9.69
CA CYS A 86 -44.36 11.25 10.80
C CYS A 86 -45.79 11.65 10.38
N LEU A 87 -45.97 12.26 9.21
CA LEU A 87 -47.28 12.73 8.70
C LEU A 87 -47.46 12.46 7.19
N PRO A 88 -47.26 11.23 6.70
CA PRO A 88 -47.16 10.91 5.26
C PRO A 88 -48.40 11.30 4.45
N ILE A 89 -49.59 11.20 5.05
CA ILE A 89 -50.87 11.54 4.39
C ILE A 89 -50.99 13.06 4.15
N ARG A 90 -50.41 13.88 5.04
CA ARG A 90 -50.43 15.35 4.93
C ARG A 90 -49.22 15.92 4.20
N HIS A 91 -48.17 15.13 4.01
CA HIS A 91 -46.91 15.56 3.38
C HIS A 91 -47.12 16.24 2.02
N LYS A 92 -47.78 15.55 1.07
CA LYS A 92 -48.03 16.11 -0.27
C LYS A 92 -48.87 17.38 -0.25
N SER A 93 -49.84 17.47 0.68
CA SER A 93 -50.73 18.62 0.82
C SER A 93 -50.02 19.84 1.42
N LEU A 94 -49.09 19.63 2.37
CA LEU A 94 -48.40 20.73 3.07
C LEU A 94 -47.35 21.39 2.16
N TRP A 95 -46.60 20.58 1.40
CA TRP A 95 -45.49 21.04 0.56
C TRP A 95 -45.93 21.54 -0.82
N SER A 96 -47.20 21.38 -1.19
CA SER A 96 -47.80 22.00 -2.38
C SER A 96 -48.45 23.36 -2.10
N LEU A 97 -48.44 23.84 -0.85
CA LEU A 97 -49.08 25.10 -0.50
C LEU A 97 -48.26 26.29 -1.04
N PRO A 98 -48.90 27.29 -1.66
CA PRO A 98 -48.23 28.49 -2.15
C PRO A 98 -47.56 29.30 -1.03
N ILE A 99 -47.95 29.07 0.23
CA ILE A 99 -47.32 29.63 1.43
C ILE A 99 -45.83 29.24 1.52
N VAL A 100 -45.46 28.00 1.19
CA VAL A 100 -44.05 27.55 1.28
C VAL A 100 -43.16 28.31 0.29
N ASN A 101 -43.65 28.53 -0.93
CA ASN A 101 -42.95 29.34 -1.93
C ASN A 101 -42.88 30.83 -1.54
N ARG A 102 -43.92 31.36 -0.89
CA ARG A 102 -43.90 32.73 -0.36
C ARG A 102 -42.87 32.89 0.76
N VAL A 103 -42.73 31.90 1.64
CA VAL A 103 -41.71 31.90 2.71
C VAL A 103 -40.30 31.91 2.11
N LEU A 104 -40.02 31.04 1.13
CA LEU A 104 -38.75 31.00 0.41
C LEU A 104 -38.43 32.32 -0.31
N PHE A 105 -39.45 32.99 -0.87
CA PHE A 105 -39.26 34.27 -1.56
C PHE A 105 -38.99 35.43 -0.58
N VAL A 106 -39.74 35.50 0.53
CA VAL A 106 -39.53 36.49 1.60
C VAL A 106 -38.13 36.36 2.21
N GLU A 107 -37.66 35.13 2.38
CA GLU A 107 -36.32 34.81 2.85
C GLU A 107 -35.21 35.38 1.96
N VAL A 108 -35.30 35.21 0.64
CA VAL A 108 -34.34 35.81 -0.30
C VAL A 108 -34.30 37.33 -0.13
N ILE A 109 -35.47 37.97 -0.01
CA ILE A 109 -35.58 39.43 0.14
C ILE A 109 -34.96 39.90 1.47
N VAL A 110 -35.35 39.28 2.59
CA VAL A 110 -34.82 39.62 3.92
C VAL A 110 -33.31 39.43 3.95
N SER A 111 -32.80 38.39 3.30
CA SER A 111 -31.36 38.16 3.25
C SER A 111 -30.61 39.22 2.45
N HIS A 112 -31.16 39.68 1.33
CA HIS A 112 -30.56 40.79 0.56
C HIS A 112 -30.58 42.09 1.37
N ALA A 113 -31.67 42.36 2.11
CA ALA A 113 -31.79 43.55 2.94
C ALA A 113 -30.77 43.59 4.09
N ILE A 114 -30.53 42.46 4.77
CA ILE A 114 -29.57 42.36 5.89
C ILE A 114 -28.12 42.60 5.40
N TYR A 115 -27.78 42.11 4.21
CA TYR A 115 -26.40 42.14 3.71
C TYR A 115 -26.07 43.31 2.78
N LEU A 116 -27.06 44.17 2.43
CA LEU A 116 -26.84 45.37 1.61
C LEU A 116 -25.81 46.33 2.24
N GLU A 117 -25.75 46.41 3.58
CA GLU A 117 -24.80 47.26 4.31
C GLU A 117 -23.34 46.88 4.04
N LEU A 118 -23.04 45.62 3.69
CA LEU A 118 -21.67 45.18 3.33
C LEU A 118 -21.14 45.88 2.08
N LEU A 119 -22.02 46.30 1.16
CA LEU A 119 -21.64 47.03 -0.05
C LEU A 119 -21.32 48.50 0.22
N VAL A 120 -21.78 49.05 1.34
CA VAL A 120 -21.68 50.47 1.69
C VAL A 120 -20.44 50.76 2.56
N ILE A 121 -19.91 49.76 3.27
CA ILE A 121 -18.75 49.93 4.16
C ILE A 121 -17.46 50.10 3.35
N LYS A 122 -16.79 51.24 3.53
CA LYS A 122 -15.51 51.54 2.88
C LYS A 122 -14.39 50.66 3.44
N LEU A 123 -13.46 50.26 2.58
CA LEU A 123 -12.23 49.56 2.96
C LEU A 123 -11.13 50.59 3.27
N SER A 124 -10.32 50.32 4.29
CA SER A 124 -9.20 51.17 4.71
C SER A 124 -7.89 50.58 4.18
N TYR A 125 -7.01 51.42 3.67
CA TYR A 125 -5.70 51.03 3.16
C TYR A 125 -4.62 51.92 3.80
N HIS A 126 -3.49 51.30 4.16
CA HIS A 126 -2.30 51.97 4.66
C HIS A 126 -1.20 51.84 3.62
N TYR A 127 -0.63 52.96 3.19
CA TYR A 127 0.45 52.93 2.23
C TYR A 127 1.76 52.54 2.93
N ASN A 128 2.31 51.38 2.57
CA ASN A 128 3.62 50.98 3.05
C ASN A 128 4.69 51.66 2.20
N HIS A 129 5.32 52.68 2.78
CA HIS A 129 6.35 53.48 2.13
C HIS A 129 7.65 52.71 1.84
N VAL A 130 7.86 51.54 2.45
CA VAL A 130 9.09 50.73 2.26
C VAL A 130 8.99 49.90 0.99
N ASP A 131 7.84 49.25 0.76
CA ASP A 131 7.63 48.35 -0.38
C ASP A 131 6.89 49.05 -1.54
N GLY A 132 6.42 50.28 -1.34
CA GLY A 132 5.68 51.06 -2.33
C GLY A 132 4.25 50.56 -2.58
N VAL A 133 3.71 49.72 -1.70
CA VAL A 133 2.42 49.03 -1.87
C VAL A 133 1.40 49.51 -0.84
N PHE A 134 0.14 49.71 -1.27
CA PHE A 134 -0.99 49.91 -0.36
C PHE A 134 -1.34 48.59 0.33
N LEU A 135 -1.08 48.49 1.63
CA LEU A 135 -1.50 47.38 2.49
C LEU A 135 -2.93 47.63 2.98
N TRP A 136 -3.82 46.68 2.72
CA TRP A 136 -5.17 46.75 3.25
C TRP A 136 -5.18 46.60 4.78
N THR A 137 -5.88 47.49 5.49
CA THR A 137 -5.96 47.50 6.97
C THR A 137 -7.31 47.04 7.51
N GLY A 138 -8.27 46.70 6.65
CA GLY A 138 -9.58 46.25 7.09
C GLY A 138 -10.76 47.02 6.51
N ARG A 139 -11.93 46.77 7.10
CA ARG A 139 -13.13 47.61 6.91
C ARG A 139 -13.04 48.84 7.81
N THR A 140 -13.54 49.98 7.35
CA THR A 140 -13.61 51.23 8.13
C THR A 140 -14.59 51.16 9.31
N ARG A 141 -15.55 50.23 9.29
CA ARG A 141 -16.52 49.98 10.35
C ARG A 141 -16.68 48.48 10.57
N SER A 142 -16.89 48.07 11.82
CA SER A 142 -17.21 46.68 12.13
C SER A 142 -18.69 46.37 11.87
N ILE A 143 -18.99 45.11 11.60
CA ILE A 143 -20.32 44.61 11.18
C ILE A 143 -21.04 43.90 12.33
N ILE A 144 -20.93 44.47 13.53
CA ILE A 144 -21.39 43.84 14.77
C ILE A 144 -22.90 43.57 14.77
N ASN A 145 -23.70 44.50 14.23
CA ASN A 145 -25.16 44.37 14.16
C ASN A 145 -25.58 43.20 13.27
N GLN A 146 -24.95 43.05 12.10
CA GLN A 146 -25.20 41.94 11.18
C GLN A 146 -24.80 40.60 11.81
N ARG A 147 -23.68 40.54 12.53
CA ARG A 147 -23.23 39.31 13.23
C ARG A 147 -24.22 38.88 14.32
N ILE A 148 -24.75 39.83 15.09
CA ILE A 148 -25.74 39.57 16.13
C ILE A 148 -27.08 39.10 15.52
N VAL A 149 -27.58 39.79 14.48
CA VAL A 149 -28.82 39.40 13.80
C VAL A 149 -28.70 38.00 13.21
N THR A 150 -27.59 37.70 12.52
CA THR A 150 -27.34 36.36 11.97
C THR A 150 -27.25 35.30 13.05
N ALA A 151 -26.58 35.58 14.18
CA ALA A 151 -26.51 34.63 15.30
C ALA A 151 -27.88 34.34 15.90
N VAL A 152 -28.72 35.35 16.13
CA VAL A 152 -30.08 35.18 16.66
C VAL A 152 -30.93 34.33 15.72
N VAL A 153 -30.88 34.61 14.42
CA VAL A 153 -31.64 33.87 13.42
C VAL A 153 -31.18 32.41 13.35
N VAL A 154 -29.87 32.16 13.22
CA VAL A 154 -29.31 30.81 13.14
C VAL A 154 -29.66 29.98 14.38
N THR A 155 -29.48 30.54 15.58
CA THR A 155 -29.79 29.83 16.82
C THR A 155 -31.27 29.46 16.92
N THR A 156 -32.17 30.36 16.49
CA THR A 156 -33.61 30.12 16.51
C THR A 156 -34.01 28.98 15.57
N PHE A 157 -33.54 29.01 14.33
CA PHE A 157 -33.86 27.97 13.34
C PHE A 157 -33.22 26.63 13.69
N MET A 158 -31.99 26.62 14.21
CA MET A 158 -31.31 25.37 14.60
C MET A 158 -31.94 24.73 15.82
N SER A 159 -32.44 25.52 16.78
CA SER A 159 -33.21 24.99 17.91
C SER A 159 -34.49 24.30 17.44
N ALA A 160 -35.20 24.88 16.47
CA ALA A 160 -36.37 24.27 15.86
C ALA A 160 -36.02 22.98 15.07
N SER A 161 -34.92 23.01 14.30
CA SER A 161 -34.42 21.85 13.55
C SER A 161 -34.03 20.69 14.48
N ALA A 162 -33.34 20.95 15.58
CA ALA A 162 -32.95 19.92 16.55
C ALA A 162 -34.17 19.18 17.12
N VAL A 163 -35.24 19.91 17.48
CA VAL A 163 -36.50 19.31 17.96
C VAL A 163 -37.13 18.41 16.89
N LEU A 164 -37.13 18.83 15.63
CA LEU A 164 -37.67 18.03 14.52
C LEU A 164 -36.81 16.80 14.22
N ILE A 165 -35.48 16.91 14.29
CA ILE A 165 -34.55 15.79 14.08
C ILE A 165 -34.76 14.72 15.16
N ILE A 166 -34.84 15.13 16.43
CA ILE A 166 -35.09 14.21 17.55
C ILE A 166 -36.43 13.49 17.36
N ARG A 167 -37.49 14.22 17.04
CA ARG A 167 -38.82 13.62 16.79
C ARG A 167 -38.82 12.68 15.58
N THR A 168 -38.10 13.01 14.51
CA THR A 168 -37.95 12.15 13.33
C THR A 168 -37.20 10.87 13.67
N ALA A 169 -36.11 10.95 14.44
CA ALA A 169 -35.35 9.80 14.89
C ALA A 169 -36.19 8.85 15.77
N CYS A 170 -36.98 9.41 16.70
CA CYS A 170 -37.94 8.64 17.50
C CYS A 170 -39.04 7.99 16.65
N GLY A 171 -39.57 8.70 15.65
CA GLY A 171 -40.55 8.17 14.70
C GLY A 171 -40.00 7.01 13.87
N MET A 172 -38.78 7.16 13.34
CA MET A 172 -38.10 6.08 12.60
C MET A 172 -37.83 4.86 13.46
N ARG A 173 -37.44 5.03 14.73
CA ARG A 173 -37.26 3.91 15.68
C ARG A 173 -38.55 3.11 15.89
N ASN A 174 -39.70 3.77 15.86
CA ASN A 174 -41.00 3.10 15.99
C ASN A 174 -41.41 2.39 14.68
N ALA A 175 -41.11 2.97 13.51
CA ALA A 175 -41.35 2.34 12.20
C ALA A 175 -40.43 1.12 11.93
N LEU A 176 -39.19 1.15 12.44
CA LEU A 176 -38.25 0.01 12.43
C LEU A 176 -38.82 -1.22 13.15
N LYS A 177 -39.64 -1.02 14.18
CA LYS A 177 -40.30 -2.13 14.89
C LYS A 177 -41.47 -2.74 14.13
N SER A 178 -42.02 -2.04 13.13
CA SER A 178 -43.15 -2.50 12.31
C SER A 178 -42.77 -3.11 10.96
N ASN A 179 -41.46 -3.32 10.69
CA ASN A 179 -40.93 -4.07 9.56
C ASN A 179 -41.36 -3.57 8.15
N GLU A 180 -41.51 -2.27 7.96
CA GLU A 180 -41.72 -1.65 6.64
C GLU A 180 -40.36 -1.20 6.04
N ASP A 181 -39.86 -1.93 5.04
CA ASP A 181 -38.43 -1.97 4.72
C ASP A 181 -38.06 -1.41 3.34
N ILE A 182 -38.59 -0.24 2.95
CA ILE A 182 -38.26 0.36 1.64
C ILE A 182 -37.71 1.78 1.79
N GLY A 183 -36.39 1.93 1.62
CA GLY A 183 -35.69 3.21 1.46
C GLY A 183 -35.05 3.82 2.73
N MET A 184 -35.14 3.13 3.86
CA MET A 184 -34.79 3.65 5.19
C MET A 184 -33.34 4.12 5.33
N TRP A 185 -32.37 3.43 4.72
CA TRP A 185 -30.95 3.78 4.81
C TRP A 185 -30.60 5.15 4.23
N THR A 186 -31.28 5.56 3.15
CA THR A 186 -31.09 6.89 2.56
C THR A 186 -31.63 7.97 3.50
N HIS A 187 -32.75 7.70 4.18
CA HIS A 187 -33.33 8.61 5.17
C HIS A 187 -32.47 8.73 6.44
N VAL A 188 -31.88 7.63 6.91
CA VAL A 188 -30.95 7.63 8.06
C VAL A 188 -29.69 8.45 7.76
N LYS A 189 -29.03 8.20 6.62
CA LYS A 189 -27.83 8.94 6.20
C LYS A 189 -28.09 10.44 6.10
N LEU A 190 -29.24 10.79 5.53
CA LEU A 190 -29.58 12.19 5.32
C LEU A 190 -29.94 12.87 6.66
N LEU A 191 -30.63 12.18 7.58
CA LEU A 191 -30.92 12.65 8.93
C LEU A 191 -29.63 12.86 9.76
N SER A 192 -28.67 11.95 9.69
CA SER A 192 -27.39 12.11 10.38
C SER A 192 -26.60 13.32 9.86
N MET A 193 -26.59 13.55 8.55
CA MET A 193 -25.92 14.73 7.98
C MET A 193 -26.55 16.04 8.45
N THR A 194 -27.88 16.11 8.50
CA THR A 194 -28.59 17.31 8.99
C THR A 194 -28.42 17.52 10.49
N ALA A 195 -28.22 16.45 11.28
CA ALA A 195 -27.89 16.59 12.70
C ALA A 195 -26.48 17.19 12.91
N VAL A 196 -25.49 16.78 12.13
CA VAL A 196 -24.14 17.34 12.22
C VAL A 196 -24.09 18.78 11.72
N ASP A 197 -24.80 19.11 10.63
CA ASP A 197 -24.94 20.48 10.11
C ASP A 197 -25.57 21.44 11.15
N CYS A 198 -26.55 20.95 11.92
CA CYS A 198 -27.18 21.69 13.01
C CYS A 198 -26.18 22.05 14.12
N ILE A 199 -25.30 21.12 14.51
CA ILE A 199 -24.29 21.33 15.55
C ILE A 199 -23.25 22.35 15.08
N LEU A 200 -22.79 22.23 13.84
CA LEU A 200 -21.79 23.15 13.27
C LEU A 200 -22.36 24.56 13.08
N SER A 201 -23.63 24.69 12.71
CA SER A 201 -24.34 25.97 12.61
C SER A 201 -24.46 26.68 13.97
N VAL A 202 -24.70 25.92 15.05
CA VAL A 202 -24.71 26.47 16.42
C VAL A 202 -23.33 26.92 16.86
N HIS A 203 -22.28 26.16 16.52
CA HIS A 203 -20.87 26.56 16.78
C HIS A 203 -20.52 27.87 16.07
N ALA A 204 -20.89 28.02 14.80
CA ALA A 204 -20.68 29.25 14.03
C ALA A 204 -21.45 30.45 14.61
N SER A 205 -22.67 30.24 15.10
CA SER A 205 -23.46 31.28 15.78
C SER A 205 -22.80 31.73 17.09
N ALA A 206 -22.32 30.79 17.91
CA ALA A 206 -21.61 31.09 19.15
C ALA A 206 -20.33 31.91 18.90
N TYR A 207 -19.60 31.60 17.82
CA TYR A 207 -18.45 32.39 17.39
C TYR A 207 -18.83 33.82 16.99
N CYS A 208 -19.91 34.02 16.23
CA CYS A 208 -20.38 35.36 15.85
C CYS A 208 -20.71 36.25 17.06
N VAL A 209 -21.32 35.68 18.10
CA VAL A 209 -21.59 36.38 19.36
C VAL A 209 -20.28 36.69 20.09
N CYS A 210 -19.37 35.72 20.20
CA CYS A 210 -18.07 35.91 20.83
C CYS A 210 -17.21 36.98 20.13
N ALA A 211 -17.25 37.05 18.81
CA ALA A 211 -16.54 38.07 18.05
C ALA A 211 -17.07 39.48 18.31
N ALA A 212 -18.39 39.63 18.53
CA ALA A 212 -18.99 40.89 18.95
C ALA A 212 -18.53 41.33 20.35
N TYR A 213 -18.27 40.38 21.26
CA TYR A 213 -17.68 40.67 22.58
C TYR A 213 -16.20 41.03 22.52
N MET A 214 -15.42 40.33 21.67
CA MET A 214 -13.99 40.60 21.47
C MET A 214 -13.73 41.99 20.88
N GLU A 215 -14.59 42.47 19.97
CA GLU A 215 -14.51 43.84 19.43
C GLU A 215 -14.79 44.93 20.48
N ARG A 216 -15.45 44.60 21.60
CA ARG A 216 -15.68 45.53 22.73
C ARG A 216 -14.57 45.48 23.79
N GLY A 217 -13.47 44.78 23.52
CA GLY A 217 -12.30 44.67 24.41
C GLY A 217 -12.41 43.58 25.48
N ALA A 218 -13.43 42.72 25.43
CA ALA A 218 -13.60 41.59 26.35
C ALA A 218 -13.16 40.28 25.68
N TYR A 219 -12.18 39.59 26.26
CA TYR A 219 -11.64 38.32 25.72
C TYR A 219 -11.86 37.15 26.69
N PRO A 220 -13.10 36.62 26.80
CA PRO A 220 -13.34 35.41 27.58
C PRO A 220 -12.54 34.22 27.00
N PRO A 221 -11.99 33.33 27.85
CA PRO A 221 -11.28 32.11 27.39
C PRO A 221 -12.14 31.22 26.47
N PHE A 222 -13.45 31.24 26.66
CA PHE A 222 -14.40 30.54 25.79
C PHE A 222 -14.42 31.10 24.36
N CYS A 223 -14.31 32.42 24.20
CA CYS A 223 -14.34 33.06 22.90
C CYS A 223 -13.04 32.88 22.11
N THR A 224 -11.89 32.81 22.78
CA THR A 224 -10.61 32.45 22.15
C THR A 224 -10.55 30.98 21.74
N PHE A 225 -11.11 30.07 22.54
CA PHE A 225 -11.28 28.66 22.15
C PHE A 225 -12.17 28.50 20.91
N LEU A 226 -13.32 29.19 20.88
CA LEU A 226 -14.22 29.18 19.71
C LEU A 226 -13.53 29.77 18.47
N ALA A 227 -12.74 30.83 18.62
CA ALA A 227 -11.98 31.42 17.51
C ALA A 227 -10.94 30.46 16.93
N LYS A 228 -10.23 29.72 17.78
CA LYS A 228 -9.22 28.73 17.35
C LYS A 228 -9.84 27.54 16.60
N SER A 229 -11.01 27.09 17.05
CA SER A 229 -11.73 25.95 16.45
C SER A 229 -12.60 26.32 15.23
N TYR A 230 -12.83 27.61 14.97
CA TYR A 230 -13.76 28.07 13.94
C TYR A 230 -13.32 27.69 12.52
N LEU A 231 -12.02 27.70 12.24
CA LEU A 231 -11.51 27.34 10.91
C LEU A 231 -11.75 25.85 10.60
N GLU A 232 -11.47 24.98 11.57
CA GLU A 232 -11.66 23.54 11.47
C GLU A 232 -13.15 23.17 11.36
N SER A 233 -14.00 23.79 12.18
CA SER A 233 -15.45 23.53 12.15
C SER A 233 -16.10 24.05 10.86
N THR A 234 -15.60 25.16 10.31
CA THR A 234 -16.06 25.72 9.04
C THR A 234 -15.66 24.82 7.86
N LEU A 235 -14.46 24.23 7.89
CA LEU A 235 -14.02 23.25 6.89
C LEU A 235 -14.90 21.99 6.90
N LEU A 236 -15.18 21.45 8.09
CA LEU A 236 -16.05 20.28 8.27
C LEU A 236 -17.48 20.58 7.77
N TYR A 237 -17.99 21.76 8.05
CA TYR A 237 -19.28 22.23 7.56
C TYR A 237 -19.35 22.24 6.02
N PHE A 238 -18.29 22.61 5.32
CA PHE A 238 -18.26 22.56 3.84
C PHE A 238 -18.30 21.15 3.29
N THR A 239 -17.50 20.25 3.86
CA THR A 239 -17.42 18.87 3.39
C THR A 239 -18.77 18.15 3.51
N LEU A 240 -19.49 18.36 4.60
CA LEU A 240 -20.81 17.77 4.82
C LEU A 240 -21.87 18.33 3.87
N ASN A 241 -21.81 19.62 3.57
CA ASN A 241 -22.74 20.24 2.64
C ASN A 241 -22.49 19.82 1.19
N ALA A 242 -21.21 19.70 0.78
CA ALA A 242 -20.85 19.11 -0.51
C ALA A 242 -21.33 17.66 -0.64
N LEU A 243 -21.13 16.84 0.39
CA LEU A 243 -21.61 15.46 0.43
C LEU A 243 -23.15 15.38 0.37
N SER A 244 -23.87 16.31 1.01
CA SER A 244 -25.34 16.32 1.00
C SER A 244 -25.89 16.55 -0.41
N ILE A 245 -25.26 17.43 -1.18
CA ILE A 245 -25.61 17.71 -2.58
C ILE A 245 -25.37 16.46 -3.45
N CYS A 246 -24.24 15.78 -3.26
CA CYS A 246 -23.93 14.53 -3.96
C CYS A 246 -24.93 13.41 -3.65
N VAL A 247 -25.41 13.32 -2.41
CA VAL A 247 -26.39 12.30 -1.98
C VAL A 247 -27.80 12.60 -2.53
N VAL A 248 -28.18 13.87 -2.66
CA VAL A 248 -29.52 14.29 -3.12
C VAL A 248 -29.64 14.33 -4.64
N SER A 249 -28.55 14.58 -5.37
CA SER A 249 -28.57 14.64 -6.83
C SER A 249 -28.33 13.28 -7.49
N ARG A 250 -29.39 12.58 -7.86
CA ARG A 250 -29.32 11.41 -8.77
C ARG A 250 -28.78 11.76 -10.18
N SER A 251 -28.66 13.04 -10.51
CA SER A 251 -28.25 13.53 -11.83
C SER A 251 -26.79 13.99 -11.91
N PHE A 252 -26.06 14.07 -10.80
CA PHE A 252 -24.63 14.35 -10.81
C PHE A 252 -23.84 13.05 -11.08
N ARG A 253 -23.86 12.57 -12.32
CA ARG A 253 -22.71 11.81 -12.83
C ARG A 253 -21.53 12.79 -12.81
N VAL A 254 -20.64 12.55 -11.85
CA VAL A 254 -19.44 13.32 -11.53
C VAL A 254 -18.77 13.87 -12.79
N SER A 255 -18.82 15.19 -13.00
CA SER A 255 -17.95 15.85 -13.98
C SER A 255 -16.54 15.94 -13.38
N GLY A 256 -15.52 15.78 -14.23
CA GLY A 256 -14.12 15.60 -13.81
C GLY A 256 -13.59 16.63 -12.80
N ALA A 257 -14.09 17.87 -12.84
CA ALA A 257 -13.65 18.94 -11.93
C ALA A 257 -14.01 18.70 -10.44
N MET A 258 -15.07 17.95 -10.15
CA MET A 258 -15.48 17.69 -8.76
C MET A 258 -14.72 16.50 -8.14
N ARG A 259 -14.14 15.62 -8.99
CA ARG A 259 -13.23 14.55 -8.58
C ARG A 259 -11.90 15.13 -8.07
N GLU A 260 -11.40 16.17 -8.75
CA GLU A 260 -10.19 16.92 -8.38
C GLU A 260 -10.29 17.60 -7.01
N LEU A 261 -11.44 18.23 -6.70
CA LEU A 261 -11.67 18.93 -5.42
C LEU A 261 -11.77 17.98 -4.22
N VAL A 262 -12.35 16.79 -4.42
CA VAL A 262 -12.39 15.74 -3.39
C VAL A 262 -10.99 15.15 -3.17
N VAL A 263 -10.20 14.98 -4.24
CA VAL A 263 -8.79 14.58 -4.15
C VAL A 263 -7.99 15.62 -3.38
N LEU A 264 -8.18 16.91 -3.63
CA LEU A 264 -7.48 18.00 -2.91
C LEU A 264 -7.83 18.02 -1.41
N ALA A 265 -9.11 17.81 -1.05
CA ALA A 265 -9.53 17.75 0.36
C ALA A 265 -8.98 16.50 1.08
N ILE A 266 -8.86 15.37 0.39
CA ILE A 266 -8.19 14.15 0.90
C ILE A 266 -6.69 14.39 1.07
N SER A 267 -6.04 15.12 0.14
CA SER A 267 -4.63 15.51 0.24
C SER A 267 -4.33 16.42 1.43
N ILE A 268 -5.28 17.28 1.83
CA ILE A 268 -5.14 18.11 3.05
C ILE A 268 -5.32 17.27 4.33
N HIS A 269 -6.17 16.23 4.31
CA HIS A 269 -6.28 15.29 5.44
C HIS A 269 -5.05 14.36 5.56
N LEU A 270 -4.33 14.13 4.46
CA LEU A 270 -3.04 13.45 4.38
C LEU A 270 -1.86 14.29 4.88
N ALA A 271 -2.08 15.56 5.28
CA ALA A 271 -1.05 16.43 5.86
C ALA A 271 -0.86 16.25 7.38
N LEU A 272 -1.29 15.12 7.95
CA LEU A 272 -0.58 14.56 9.10
C LEU A 272 0.84 14.19 8.63
N PRO A 273 1.88 14.28 9.48
CA PRO A 273 3.21 13.82 9.10
C PRO A 273 3.11 12.33 8.73
N ASN A 274 3.06 12.04 7.43
CA ASN A 274 3.29 10.69 6.93
C ASN A 274 4.78 10.43 7.14
N ASP A 275 5.11 9.54 8.07
CA ASP A 275 6.48 9.05 8.27
C ASP A 275 6.98 8.20 7.09
N VAL A 276 6.15 8.07 6.05
CA VAL A 276 6.47 7.43 4.77
C VAL A 276 6.62 8.50 3.69
N ALA A 277 7.80 8.56 3.08
CA ALA A 277 8.09 9.44 1.95
C ALA A 277 7.61 8.84 0.63
N PHE A 278 7.34 9.69 -0.36
CA PHE A 278 7.04 9.27 -1.73
C PHE A 278 8.28 9.44 -2.60
N MET A 279 8.63 8.39 -3.33
CA MET A 279 9.76 8.42 -4.26
C MET A 279 9.26 8.55 -5.68
N THR A 280 9.86 9.50 -6.40
CA THR A 280 9.67 9.78 -7.82
C THR A 280 11.00 9.65 -8.56
N SER A 281 10.97 9.62 -9.88
CA SER A 281 12.19 9.61 -10.71
C SER A 281 13.17 10.73 -10.35
N ASP A 282 12.66 11.93 -10.03
CA ASP A 282 13.46 13.11 -9.69
C ASP A 282 14.19 13.01 -8.34
N ASN A 283 13.60 12.36 -7.34
CA ASN A 283 14.15 12.33 -5.98
C ASN A 283 14.76 10.98 -5.57
N ALA A 284 14.62 9.94 -6.39
CA ALA A 284 15.01 8.57 -6.05
C ALA A 284 16.49 8.46 -5.65
N ASP A 285 17.40 9.01 -6.45
CA ASP A 285 18.83 8.89 -6.17
C ASP A 285 19.25 9.66 -4.91
N GLU A 286 18.61 10.79 -4.61
CA GLU A 286 18.87 11.54 -3.39
C GLU A 286 18.39 10.75 -2.16
N LEU A 287 17.12 10.31 -2.17
CA LEU A 287 16.52 9.59 -1.05
C LEU A 287 17.30 8.31 -0.72
N LEU A 288 17.68 7.55 -1.75
CA LEU A 288 18.38 6.28 -1.58
C LEU A 288 19.80 6.45 -1.01
N LYS A 289 20.53 7.50 -1.40
CA LYS A 289 21.92 7.72 -0.96
C LYS A 289 22.04 8.46 0.38
N LYS A 290 21.06 9.28 0.72
CA LYS A 290 21.09 10.17 1.89
C LYS A 290 20.97 9.43 3.21
N HIS A 291 20.20 8.35 3.25
CA HIS A 291 19.90 7.58 4.45
C HIS A 291 20.69 6.28 4.51
N GLN A 292 21.07 5.87 5.72
CA GLN A 292 21.74 4.59 5.97
C GLN A 292 20.92 3.41 5.48
N LEU A 293 19.63 3.38 5.80
CA LEU A 293 18.72 2.32 5.36
C LEU A 293 17.43 2.94 4.81
N VAL A 294 17.04 2.51 3.61
CA VAL A 294 15.75 2.89 3.00
C VAL A 294 14.93 1.65 2.77
N PHE A 295 13.77 1.56 3.40
CA PHE A 295 12.82 0.48 3.20
C PHE A 295 11.69 0.94 2.28
N VAL A 296 11.64 0.34 1.08
CA VAL A 296 10.81 0.81 -0.02
C VAL A 296 9.70 -0.20 -0.32
N SER A 297 8.46 0.25 -0.34
CA SER A 297 7.29 -0.50 -0.81
C SER A 297 6.86 -0.02 -2.19
N PHE A 298 7.05 -0.88 -3.20
CA PHE A 298 6.58 -0.69 -4.57
C PHE A 298 5.17 -1.25 -4.71
N GLY A 299 4.22 -0.41 -5.10
CA GLY A 299 2.81 -0.80 -5.20
C GLY A 299 2.07 -0.07 -6.30
N ALA A 300 0.77 -0.32 -6.37
CA ALA A 300 -0.15 0.34 -7.30
C ALA A 300 -1.52 0.51 -6.64
N ASP A 301 -2.19 1.62 -6.92
CA ASP A 301 -3.48 1.95 -6.32
C ASP A 301 -4.61 1.00 -6.73
N TRP A 302 -4.52 0.29 -7.86
CA TRP A 302 -5.50 -0.71 -8.27
C TRP A 302 -5.28 -2.09 -7.62
N CYS A 303 -4.10 -2.32 -7.02
CA CYS A 303 -3.73 -3.61 -6.45
C CYS A 303 -4.34 -3.77 -5.04
N PRO A 304 -5.26 -4.74 -4.82
CA PRO A 304 -5.91 -4.91 -3.51
C PRO A 304 -4.91 -5.25 -2.39
N TYR A 305 -3.83 -5.97 -2.71
CA TYR A 305 -2.78 -6.30 -1.74
C TYR A 305 -1.93 -5.08 -1.35
N SER A 306 -1.71 -4.16 -2.28
CA SER A 306 -1.01 -2.89 -2.01
C SER A 306 -1.88 -1.97 -1.16
N GLN A 307 -3.18 -1.86 -1.48
CA GLN A 307 -4.15 -1.11 -0.68
C GLN A 307 -4.23 -1.64 0.76
N ALA A 308 -4.22 -2.96 0.95
CA ALA A 308 -4.23 -3.58 2.27
C ALA A 308 -2.91 -3.35 3.04
N LEU A 309 -1.76 -3.35 2.35
CA LEU A 309 -0.45 -3.12 2.97
C LEU A 309 -0.25 -1.65 3.37
N ARG A 310 -0.74 -0.69 2.58
CA ARG A 310 -0.47 0.75 2.79
C ARG A 310 -0.73 1.25 4.21
N PRO A 311 -1.89 1.00 4.87
CA PRO A 311 -2.10 1.43 6.25
C PRO A 311 -1.15 0.75 7.23
N ILE A 312 -0.86 -0.55 7.04
CA ILE A 312 0.04 -1.33 7.89
C ILE A 312 1.48 -0.79 7.78
N PHE A 313 1.91 -0.45 6.58
CA PHE A 313 3.24 0.09 6.30
C PHE A 313 3.42 1.49 6.93
N ASN A 314 2.40 2.35 6.84
CA ASN A 314 2.43 3.68 7.47
C ASN A 314 2.46 3.59 9.01
N GLU A 315 1.66 2.69 9.59
CA GLU A 315 1.66 2.44 11.03
C GLU A 315 3.01 1.89 11.51
N ALA A 316 3.61 0.96 10.75
CA ALA A 316 4.94 0.43 11.03
C ALA A 316 6.04 1.49 10.97
N ALA A 317 6.01 2.37 9.97
CA ALA A 317 6.96 3.50 9.88
C ALA A 317 6.86 4.42 11.10
N THR A 318 5.63 4.76 11.50
CA THR A 318 5.35 5.61 12.67
C THR A 318 5.86 4.96 13.96
N LYS A 319 5.52 3.69 14.17
CA LYS A 319 5.96 2.91 15.34
C LYS A 319 7.49 2.79 15.39
N PHE A 320 8.12 2.46 14.27
CA PHE A 320 9.57 2.34 14.18
C PHE A 320 10.27 3.65 14.58
N LYS A 321 9.78 4.79 14.09
CA LYS A 321 10.34 6.12 14.40
C LYS A 321 10.16 6.49 15.88
N GLN A 322 9.04 6.12 16.50
CA GLN A 322 8.81 6.31 17.93
C GLN A 322 9.77 5.46 18.78
N ASP A 323 9.94 4.19 18.40
CA ASP A 323 10.81 3.25 19.11
C ASP A 323 12.31 3.56 18.89
N ASN A 324 12.67 4.17 17.75
CA ASN A 324 14.06 4.41 17.33
C ASN A 324 14.26 5.85 16.80
N PRO A 325 14.12 6.89 17.65
CA PRO A 325 14.10 8.29 17.20
C PRO A 325 15.44 8.80 16.64
N LEU A 326 16.54 8.10 16.92
CA LEU A 326 17.89 8.43 16.42
C LEU A 326 18.29 7.58 15.20
N ALA A 327 17.44 6.66 14.76
CA ALA A 327 17.77 5.78 13.64
C ALA A 327 17.67 6.51 12.30
N ASP A 328 18.74 6.41 11.51
CA ASP A 328 18.76 6.92 10.13
C ASP A 328 18.11 5.92 9.17
N VAL A 329 16.79 5.81 9.27
CA VAL A 329 15.97 4.90 8.47
C VAL A 329 14.84 5.67 7.81
N LEU A 330 14.71 5.52 6.49
CA LEU A 330 13.62 6.10 5.71
C LEU A 330 12.66 5.01 5.23
N TRP A 331 11.37 5.21 5.44
CA TRP A 331 10.31 4.38 4.87
C TRP A 331 9.76 5.09 3.64
N VAL A 332 9.63 4.38 2.53
CA VAL A 332 9.28 4.96 1.23
C VAL A 332 8.18 4.14 0.56
N TYR A 333 7.23 4.83 -0.07
CA TYR A 333 6.28 4.25 -0.99
C TYR A 333 6.55 4.74 -2.42
N VAL A 334 6.46 3.82 -3.40
CA VAL A 334 6.55 4.12 -4.83
C VAL A 334 5.25 3.66 -5.49
N ASP A 335 4.57 4.60 -6.15
CA ASP A 335 3.45 4.27 -7.03
C ASP A 335 4.00 3.90 -8.41
N CYS A 336 4.04 2.61 -8.71
CA CYS A 336 4.56 2.12 -9.98
C CYS A 336 3.68 2.45 -11.20
N VAL A 337 2.44 2.92 -11.00
CA VAL A 337 1.60 3.41 -12.10
C VAL A 337 2.05 4.80 -12.52
N MET A 338 2.44 5.64 -11.56
CA MET A 338 2.90 7.00 -11.82
C MET A 338 4.41 7.03 -12.16
N GLU A 339 5.20 6.17 -11.50
CA GLU A 339 6.66 6.15 -11.54
C GLU A 339 7.18 4.85 -12.17
N ALA A 340 6.68 4.53 -13.37
CA ALA A 340 6.99 3.28 -14.08
C ALA A 340 8.50 3.09 -14.34
N GLU A 341 9.22 4.18 -14.61
CA GLU A 341 10.68 4.16 -14.82
C GLU A 341 11.44 3.67 -13.58
N VAL A 342 11.02 4.13 -12.39
CA VAL A 342 11.62 3.73 -11.12
C VAL A 342 11.39 2.24 -10.87
N CYS A 343 10.16 1.76 -11.10
CA CYS A 343 9.83 0.35 -10.90
C CYS A 343 10.49 -0.57 -11.93
N THR A 344 10.68 -0.09 -13.16
CA THR A 344 11.45 -0.80 -14.20
C THR A 344 12.93 -0.89 -13.81
N ARG A 345 13.53 0.21 -13.34
CA ARG A 345 14.92 0.26 -12.86
C ARG A 345 15.22 -0.77 -11.77
N PHE A 346 14.25 -1.02 -10.89
CA PHE A 346 14.40 -1.99 -9.78
C PHE A 346 13.80 -3.37 -10.08
N PHE A 347 13.47 -3.65 -11.34
CA PHE A 347 12.96 -4.93 -11.83
C PHE A 347 11.73 -5.42 -11.05
N ILE A 348 10.78 -4.52 -10.78
CA ILE A 348 9.56 -4.86 -10.05
C ILE A 348 8.62 -5.65 -10.97
N SER A 349 8.30 -6.88 -10.59
CA SER A 349 7.48 -7.82 -11.37
C SER A 349 6.15 -8.18 -10.71
N LYS A 350 5.89 -7.68 -9.49
CA LYS A 350 4.69 -7.98 -8.71
C LYS A 350 4.40 -6.88 -7.69
N TYR A 351 3.14 -6.74 -7.29
CA TYR A 351 2.71 -5.78 -6.26
C TYR A 351 2.02 -6.44 -5.06
N PRO A 352 2.26 -5.98 -3.82
CA PRO A 352 3.35 -5.08 -3.43
C PRO A 352 4.69 -5.82 -3.40
N THR A 353 5.78 -5.14 -3.73
CA THR A 353 7.16 -5.63 -3.56
C THR A 353 7.89 -4.73 -2.57
N MET A 354 8.58 -5.31 -1.59
CA MET A 354 9.29 -4.56 -0.54
C MET A 354 10.79 -4.83 -0.61
N LYS A 355 11.59 -3.79 -0.82
CA LYS A 355 13.06 -3.88 -0.93
C LYS A 355 13.76 -2.98 0.08
N VAL A 356 14.96 -3.38 0.46
CA VAL A 356 15.84 -2.61 1.34
C VAL A 356 17.03 -2.09 0.54
N PHE A 357 17.37 -0.84 0.79
CA PHE A 357 18.55 -0.19 0.25
C PHE A 357 19.44 0.29 1.38
N VAL A 358 20.75 0.12 1.23
CA VAL A 358 21.77 0.59 2.17
C VAL A 358 22.66 1.59 1.45
N TYR A 359 22.56 2.87 1.80
CA TYR A 359 23.28 3.97 1.14
C TYR A 359 23.24 3.90 -0.41
N GLY A 360 22.07 3.62 -0.97
CA GLY A 360 21.85 3.51 -2.42
C GLY A 360 21.99 2.11 -2.99
N ASP A 361 22.63 1.18 -2.28
CA ASP A 361 22.79 -0.19 -2.74
C ASP A 361 21.61 -1.06 -2.37
N MET A 362 21.00 -1.69 -3.37
CA MET A 362 19.88 -2.60 -3.18
C MET A 362 20.35 -3.93 -2.59
N MET A 363 19.72 -4.37 -1.50
CA MET A 363 19.90 -5.73 -1.00
C MET A 363 19.32 -6.75 -1.99
N LYS A 364 19.98 -7.92 -2.11
CA LYS A 364 19.55 -8.97 -3.05
C LYS A 364 18.21 -9.58 -2.65
N ASN A 365 17.95 -9.74 -1.35
CA ASN A 365 16.73 -10.34 -0.84
C ASN A 365 15.65 -9.28 -0.61
N GLU A 366 14.45 -9.53 -1.14
CA GLU A 366 13.24 -8.77 -0.83
C GLU A 366 12.59 -9.25 0.47
N TYR A 367 11.79 -8.40 1.10
CA TYR A 367 10.98 -8.78 2.25
C TYR A 367 9.75 -9.57 1.82
N ARG A 368 9.71 -10.86 2.21
CA ARG A 368 8.61 -11.79 1.88
C ARG A 368 7.90 -12.37 3.10
N SER A 369 8.22 -11.93 4.30
CA SER A 369 7.58 -12.41 5.54
C SER A 369 6.20 -11.78 5.77
N SER A 370 5.62 -12.03 6.94
CA SER A 370 4.29 -11.56 7.33
C SER A 370 4.11 -10.05 7.19
N ARG A 371 3.01 -9.60 6.60
CA ARG A 371 2.69 -8.17 6.39
C ARG A 371 1.94 -7.61 7.59
N THR A 372 2.55 -7.66 8.77
CA THR A 372 2.02 -7.08 10.01
C THR A 372 2.95 -6.00 10.53
N VAL A 373 2.42 -5.06 11.30
CA VAL A 373 3.20 -3.93 11.85
C VAL A 373 4.44 -4.43 12.59
N ASP A 374 4.27 -5.38 13.52
CA ASP A 374 5.37 -5.91 14.33
C ASP A 374 6.42 -6.63 13.49
N SER A 375 6.01 -7.37 12.46
CA SER A 375 6.95 -8.09 11.59
C SER A 375 7.78 -7.14 10.72
N LEU A 376 7.20 -6.02 10.26
CA LEU A 376 7.91 -5.01 9.50
C LEU A 376 8.87 -4.22 10.40
N VAL A 377 8.42 -3.79 11.58
CA VAL A 377 9.26 -3.08 12.56
C VAL A 377 10.44 -3.95 13.00
N ALA A 378 10.19 -5.21 13.36
CA ALA A 378 11.25 -6.13 13.78
C ALA A 378 12.27 -6.39 12.66
N PHE A 379 11.79 -6.52 11.42
CA PHE A 379 12.66 -6.71 10.26
C PHE A 379 13.59 -5.51 10.03
N VAL A 380 13.03 -4.30 10.00
CA VAL A 380 13.78 -3.06 9.79
C VAL A 380 14.73 -2.79 10.97
N ALA A 381 14.29 -3.00 12.21
CA ALA A 381 15.13 -2.89 13.39
C ALA A 381 16.30 -3.90 13.36
N GLY A 382 16.04 -5.14 12.93
CA GLY A 382 17.07 -6.16 12.77
C GLY A 382 18.10 -5.79 11.71
N HIS A 383 17.69 -5.17 10.59
CA HIS A 383 18.61 -4.72 9.54
C HIS A 383 19.38 -3.45 9.93
N TYR A 384 18.76 -2.58 10.72
CA TYR A 384 19.39 -1.37 11.22
C TYR A 384 20.42 -1.66 12.33
N ALA A 385 20.10 -2.60 13.23
CA ALA A 385 20.98 -3.00 14.32
C ALA A 385 22.29 -3.56 13.74
N GLY A 386 23.40 -2.85 13.98
CA GLY A 386 24.70 -3.06 13.36
C GLY A 386 25.03 -4.52 13.01
N SER A 387 25.34 -4.75 11.74
CA SER A 387 25.66 -6.06 11.17
C SER A 387 27.08 -6.55 11.48
N VAL A 388 27.94 -5.64 11.94
CA VAL A 388 29.33 -5.96 12.22
C VAL A 388 29.48 -6.54 13.63
N LYS A 389 30.16 -7.68 13.73
CA LYS A 389 30.52 -8.33 14.99
C LYS A 389 31.87 -7.82 15.48
N GLU A 390 32.00 -7.55 16.77
CA GLU A 390 33.26 -7.01 17.33
C GLU A 390 34.12 -8.08 18.00
N PHE A 391 35.45 -7.91 17.98
CA PHE A 391 36.40 -8.73 18.73
C PHE A 391 37.51 -7.89 19.39
N HIS A 392 38.06 -8.35 20.52
CA HIS A 392 39.12 -7.66 21.27
C HIS A 392 40.50 -8.24 20.99
N LYS A 393 40.63 -9.57 20.89
CA LYS A 393 41.87 -10.26 20.58
C LYS A 393 41.68 -11.23 19.41
N HIS A 394 42.75 -11.49 18.67
CA HIS A 394 42.73 -12.44 17.55
C HIS A 394 42.30 -13.85 17.98
N GLU A 395 42.75 -14.31 19.15
CA GLU A 395 42.41 -15.63 19.70
C GLU A 395 40.90 -15.82 19.91
N ASP A 396 40.18 -14.73 20.23
CA ASP A 396 38.74 -14.75 20.49
C ASP A 396 37.93 -15.03 19.23
N LEU A 397 38.46 -14.66 18.05
CA LEU A 397 37.82 -14.90 16.77
C LEU A 397 37.55 -16.39 16.58
N SER A 398 38.56 -17.23 16.77
CA SER A 398 38.45 -18.67 16.57
C SER A 398 37.39 -19.35 17.45
N LYS A 399 37.09 -18.76 18.63
CA LYS A 399 36.12 -19.26 19.60
C LYS A 399 34.71 -18.75 19.37
N ARG A 400 34.55 -17.49 18.94
CA ARG A 400 33.24 -16.83 18.77
C ARG A 400 32.69 -16.94 17.35
N MET A 401 33.55 -17.22 16.38
CA MET A 401 33.18 -17.37 14.99
C MET A 401 32.41 -18.66 14.77
N ASP A 402 31.23 -18.54 14.16
CA ASP A 402 30.47 -19.69 13.69
C ASP A 402 31.12 -20.22 12.41
N LYS A 403 31.80 -21.37 12.52
CA LYS A 403 32.53 -22.01 11.41
C LYS A 403 31.63 -22.61 10.34
N SER A 404 30.33 -22.74 10.61
CA SER A 404 29.35 -23.17 9.59
C SER A 404 28.94 -22.04 8.66
N ARG A 405 29.12 -20.78 9.10
CA ARG A 405 28.84 -19.58 8.30
C ARG A 405 30.10 -19.09 7.61
N ARG A 406 29.88 -18.26 6.59
CA ARG A 406 30.94 -17.50 5.92
C ARG A 406 31.32 -16.31 6.77
N ASN A 407 32.62 -16.15 7.03
CA ASN A 407 33.10 -15.08 7.88
C ASN A 407 34.11 -14.22 7.14
N VAL A 408 34.07 -12.92 7.41
CA VAL A 408 35.04 -11.95 6.91
C VAL A 408 35.63 -11.24 8.10
N VAL A 409 36.95 -11.14 8.17
CA VAL A 409 37.63 -10.42 9.25
C VAL A 409 38.35 -9.22 8.66
N ALA A 410 37.99 -8.03 9.15
CA ALA A 410 38.51 -6.76 8.70
C ALA A 410 39.23 -6.04 9.85
N TYR A 411 40.56 -6.02 9.81
CA TYR A 411 41.39 -5.19 10.68
C TYR A 411 41.41 -3.79 10.11
N VAL A 412 40.52 -2.94 10.60
CA VAL A 412 40.38 -1.55 10.14
C VAL A 412 40.18 -0.63 11.35
N LYS A 413 40.77 0.57 11.29
CA LYS A 413 40.61 1.58 12.33
C LYS A 413 39.19 2.16 12.29
N ARG A 414 38.54 2.25 13.44
CA ARG A 414 37.21 2.84 13.60
C ARG A 414 37.21 4.31 13.16
N GLY A 415 36.17 4.72 12.43
CA GLY A 415 35.94 6.11 12.01
C GLY A 415 36.58 6.51 10.67
N GLY A 416 37.44 5.68 10.09
CA GLY A 416 37.98 5.89 8.74
C GLY A 416 36.97 5.57 7.63
N GLU A 417 37.31 5.97 6.41
CA GLU A 417 36.54 5.65 5.19
C GLU A 417 36.49 4.13 4.95
N GLU A 418 37.59 3.43 5.24
CA GLU A 418 37.69 1.97 5.14
C GLU A 418 36.68 1.29 6.06
N TYR A 419 36.56 1.77 7.30
CA TYR A 419 35.58 1.25 8.25
C TYR A 419 34.15 1.52 7.79
N LYS A 420 33.87 2.71 7.24
CA LYS A 420 32.56 3.04 6.69
C LYS A 420 32.17 2.10 5.54
N ASN A 421 33.09 1.84 4.62
CA ASN A 421 32.87 0.90 3.51
C ASN A 421 32.57 -0.52 4.02
N ILE A 422 33.35 -1.01 4.98
CA ILE A 422 33.15 -2.33 5.60
C ILE A 422 31.80 -2.40 6.33
N TYR A 423 31.43 -1.36 7.09
CA TYR A 423 30.17 -1.29 7.80
C TYR A 423 28.97 -1.33 6.85
N ASN A 424 29.02 -0.56 5.76
CA ASN A 424 27.97 -0.54 4.73
C ASN A 424 27.82 -1.90 4.07
N LEU A 425 28.92 -2.56 3.73
CA LEU A 425 28.89 -3.89 3.11
C LEU A 425 28.46 -4.98 4.07
N ALA A 426 28.76 -4.85 5.36
CA ALA A 426 28.24 -5.75 6.38
C ALA A 426 26.71 -5.67 6.47
N LEU A 427 26.12 -4.47 6.36
CA LEU A 427 24.66 -4.30 6.33
C LEU A 427 24.08 -4.93 5.07
N LEU A 428 24.70 -4.69 3.91
CA LEU A 428 24.26 -5.21 2.61
C LEU A 428 24.31 -6.74 2.53
N LEU A 429 25.34 -7.36 3.11
CA LEU A 429 25.64 -8.80 3.01
C LEU A 429 25.29 -9.60 4.27
N ARG A 430 24.53 -9.02 5.21
CA ARG A 430 24.16 -9.61 6.51
C ARG A 430 23.61 -11.03 6.42
N ASP A 431 22.78 -11.30 5.41
CA ASP A 431 22.14 -12.59 5.21
C ASP A 431 23.12 -13.69 4.77
N TYR A 432 24.26 -13.30 4.20
CA TYR A 432 25.19 -14.21 3.53
C TYR A 432 26.49 -14.43 4.29
N CYS A 433 27.00 -13.41 5.01
CA CYS A 433 28.24 -13.52 5.77
C CYS A 433 28.24 -12.67 7.03
N ASP A 434 29.04 -13.12 7.99
CA ASP A 434 29.31 -12.41 9.23
C ASP A 434 30.62 -11.63 9.10
N ILE A 435 30.56 -10.31 9.26
CA ILE A 435 31.74 -9.45 9.17
C ILE A 435 32.20 -9.08 10.57
N TRP A 436 33.48 -9.30 10.85
CA TRP A 436 34.13 -9.07 12.13
C TRP A 436 35.10 -7.91 12.06
N VAL A 437 35.05 -7.01 13.04
CA VAL A 437 35.98 -5.88 13.17
C VAL A 437 36.51 -5.75 14.61
N PRO A 438 37.69 -5.12 14.80
CA PRO A 438 38.19 -4.79 16.12
C PRO A 438 37.23 -3.89 16.91
N ALA A 439 37.06 -4.21 18.19
CA ALA A 439 36.30 -3.41 19.14
C ALA A 439 37.01 -2.06 19.40
N VAL A 440 36.23 -1.04 19.78
CA VAL A 440 36.75 0.29 20.11
C VAL A 440 37.80 0.20 21.23
N GLY A 441 38.97 0.82 21.04
CA GLY A 441 40.08 0.80 22.00
C GLY A 441 41.10 -0.33 21.79
N THR A 442 40.88 -1.21 20.81
CA THR A 442 41.90 -2.20 20.38
C THR A 442 43.01 -1.45 19.63
N LEU A 443 44.24 -1.54 20.13
CA LEU A 443 45.42 -0.97 19.47
C LEU A 443 45.73 -1.81 18.23
N LEU A 444 45.44 -1.26 17.06
CA LEU A 444 45.93 -1.76 15.78
C LEU A 444 47.25 -1.07 15.48
N SER A 445 48.27 -1.81 15.06
CA SER A 445 49.47 -1.20 14.48
C SER A 445 49.10 -0.48 13.18
N ASP A 446 49.75 0.65 12.85
CA ASP A 446 49.46 1.42 11.62
C ASP A 446 49.70 0.60 10.32
N THR A 447 50.35 -0.56 10.42
CA THR A 447 50.58 -1.51 9.32
C THR A 447 49.57 -2.66 9.24
N GLU A 448 48.57 -2.72 10.12
CA GLU A 448 47.67 -3.89 10.28
C GLU A 448 46.37 -3.84 9.47
N THR A 449 46.21 -2.89 8.55
CA THR A 449 45.03 -2.87 7.67
C THR A 449 45.00 -4.12 6.81
N ARG A 450 44.18 -5.10 7.20
CA ARG A 450 44.10 -6.42 6.58
C ARG A 450 42.66 -6.88 6.53
N LEU A 451 42.24 -7.39 5.39
CA LEU A 451 40.93 -7.99 5.18
C LEU A 451 41.11 -9.39 4.63
N TYR A 452 40.48 -10.38 5.25
CA TYR A 452 40.49 -11.75 4.73
C TYR A 452 39.16 -12.46 4.94
N TYR A 453 38.89 -13.38 4.03
CA TYR A 453 37.73 -14.25 4.04
C TYR A 453 38.09 -15.60 4.66
N VAL A 454 37.20 -16.09 5.51
CA VAL A 454 37.25 -17.41 6.14
C VAL A 454 36.06 -18.22 5.61
N PRO A 455 36.32 -19.24 4.77
CA PRO A 455 35.28 -20.14 4.28
C PRO A 455 34.69 -21.00 5.41
N PRO A 456 33.50 -21.58 5.21
CA PRO A 456 32.97 -22.58 6.11
C PRO A 456 33.93 -23.78 6.20
N ASP A 457 33.93 -24.47 7.35
CA ASP A 457 34.76 -25.65 7.62
C ASP A 457 36.29 -25.43 7.62
N ASN A 458 36.73 -24.18 7.88
CA ASN A 458 38.13 -23.82 8.10
C ASN A 458 39.08 -24.19 6.94
N GLU A 459 38.60 -24.13 5.69
CA GLU A 459 39.48 -24.18 4.53
C GLU A 459 40.41 -22.95 4.48
N ARG A 460 41.34 -22.93 3.51
CA ARG A 460 42.37 -21.90 3.43
C ARG A 460 41.76 -20.49 3.33
N THR A 461 42.17 -19.61 4.24
CA THR A 461 41.76 -18.21 4.22
C THR A 461 42.24 -17.51 2.95
N THR A 462 41.43 -16.59 2.43
CA THR A 462 41.79 -15.79 1.26
C THR A 462 41.92 -14.33 1.66
N ASP A 463 43.12 -13.76 1.49
CA ASP A 463 43.37 -12.34 1.72
C ASP A 463 42.83 -11.48 0.57
N PHE A 464 42.34 -10.30 0.90
CA PHE A 464 41.98 -9.26 -0.06
C PHE A 464 43.24 -8.50 -0.48
N VAL A 465 43.50 -8.42 -1.78
CA VAL A 465 44.73 -7.81 -2.36
C VAL A 465 44.45 -6.41 -2.96
N GLY A 466 43.31 -5.79 -2.61
CA GLY A 466 42.92 -4.47 -3.09
C GLY A 466 42.99 -3.36 -2.04
N ASP A 467 42.67 -2.14 -2.48
CA ASP A 467 42.42 -1.01 -1.58
C ASP A 467 40.99 -1.06 -1.02
N ILE A 468 40.86 -1.06 0.31
CA ILE A 468 39.56 -1.09 1.01
C ILE A 468 38.77 0.22 0.78
N LYS A 469 39.44 1.31 0.40
CA LYS A 469 38.78 2.57 0.02
C LYS A 469 38.03 2.45 -1.30
N ASN A 470 38.46 1.57 -2.21
CA ASN A 470 37.76 1.33 -3.46
C ASN A 470 36.49 0.49 -3.21
N TYR A 471 35.40 1.20 -2.90
CA TYR A 471 34.11 0.60 -2.56
C TYR A 471 33.61 -0.40 -3.61
N THR A 472 33.72 -0.07 -4.90
CA THR A 472 33.24 -0.93 -5.99
C THR A 472 34.00 -2.26 -6.04
N TYR A 473 35.33 -2.20 -5.98
CA TYR A 473 36.16 -3.41 -6.00
C TYR A 473 35.97 -4.25 -4.74
N LEU A 474 35.91 -3.60 -3.57
CA LEU A 474 35.64 -4.25 -2.29
C LEU A 474 34.27 -4.94 -2.28
N LYS A 475 33.23 -4.25 -2.74
CA LYS A 475 31.86 -4.79 -2.87
C LYS A 475 31.83 -6.00 -3.78
N GLN A 476 32.50 -5.95 -4.92
CA GLN A 476 32.56 -7.06 -5.86
C GLN A 476 33.26 -8.28 -5.22
N TRP A 477 34.41 -8.08 -4.58
CA TRP A 477 35.15 -9.17 -3.91
C TRP A 477 34.36 -9.78 -2.75
N LEU A 478 33.76 -8.95 -1.88
CA LEU A 478 32.94 -9.45 -0.78
C LEU A 478 31.67 -10.16 -1.28
N SER A 479 31.04 -9.66 -2.35
CA SER A 479 29.87 -10.33 -2.93
C SER A 479 30.23 -11.71 -3.49
N ASP A 480 31.36 -11.83 -4.19
CA ASP A 480 31.88 -13.10 -4.73
C ASP A 480 32.18 -14.12 -3.61
N LYS A 481 32.73 -13.67 -2.48
CA LYS A 481 33.07 -14.57 -1.36
C LYS A 481 31.89 -14.88 -0.45
N CYS A 482 31.03 -13.91 -0.18
CA CYS A 482 29.90 -14.09 0.75
C CYS A 482 28.71 -14.80 0.12
N ILE A 483 28.38 -14.54 -1.15
CA ILE A 483 27.21 -15.13 -1.81
C ILE A 483 27.64 -16.44 -2.48
N PRO A 484 27.20 -17.60 -2.00
CA PRO A 484 27.64 -18.86 -2.57
C PRO A 484 26.98 -19.14 -3.92
N LEU A 485 27.73 -19.85 -4.76
CA LEU A 485 27.23 -20.40 -6.01
C LEU A 485 26.13 -21.45 -5.77
N VAL A 486 26.35 -22.31 -4.76
CA VAL A 486 25.36 -23.30 -4.31
C VAL A 486 24.63 -22.77 -3.08
N ARG A 487 23.32 -22.59 -3.17
CA ARG A 487 22.48 -22.07 -2.08
C ARG A 487 21.59 -23.15 -1.50
N GLU A 488 21.28 -23.09 -0.22
CA GLU A 488 20.24 -23.96 0.34
C GLU A 488 18.86 -23.40 0.00
N VAL A 489 17.99 -24.23 -0.56
CA VAL A 489 16.58 -23.89 -0.76
C VAL A 489 15.79 -24.23 0.51
N THR A 490 15.01 -23.27 0.95
CA THR A 490 14.12 -23.35 2.12
C THR A 490 12.76 -22.77 1.75
N PHE A 491 11.71 -23.07 2.52
CA PHE A 491 10.39 -22.49 2.27
C PHE A 491 10.37 -20.96 2.38
N GLU A 492 11.34 -20.36 3.08
CA GLU A 492 11.44 -18.92 3.27
C GLU A 492 12.06 -18.21 2.06
N ASN A 493 13.04 -18.85 1.40
CA ASN A 493 13.79 -18.23 0.30
C ASN A 493 13.37 -18.72 -1.09
N VAL A 494 12.64 -19.84 -1.19
CA VAL A 494 12.29 -20.48 -2.47
C VAL A 494 11.53 -19.53 -3.41
N GLU A 495 10.61 -18.72 -2.88
CA GLU A 495 9.88 -17.73 -3.67
C GLU A 495 10.86 -16.77 -4.35
N GLY A 496 11.85 -16.24 -3.62
CA GLY A 496 12.89 -15.38 -4.17
C GLY A 496 13.82 -16.09 -5.16
N LEU A 497 14.14 -17.36 -4.95
CA LEU A 497 14.92 -18.15 -5.90
C LEU A 497 14.17 -18.38 -7.22
N THR A 498 12.86 -18.60 -7.17
CA THR A 498 12.05 -18.82 -8.38
C THR A 498 11.89 -17.55 -9.21
N GLU A 499 11.92 -16.38 -8.57
CA GLU A 499 11.85 -15.07 -9.25
C GLU A 499 13.09 -14.73 -10.06
N GLU A 500 14.24 -15.35 -9.76
CA GLU A 500 15.44 -15.21 -10.60
C GLU A 500 15.21 -15.79 -12.01
N GLY A 501 14.20 -16.63 -12.19
CA GLY A 501 13.79 -17.15 -13.50
C GLY A 501 14.74 -18.21 -14.07
N LEU A 502 15.73 -18.66 -13.30
CA LEU A 502 16.64 -19.72 -13.68
C LEU A 502 16.10 -21.08 -13.26
N PRO A 503 16.19 -22.13 -14.12
CA PRO A 503 15.92 -23.51 -13.72
C PRO A 503 16.70 -23.89 -12.48
N PHE A 504 16.12 -24.75 -11.65
CA PHE A 504 16.79 -25.25 -10.45
C PHE A 504 17.54 -26.55 -10.76
N LEU A 505 18.78 -26.64 -10.30
CA LEU A 505 19.55 -27.88 -10.18
C LEU A 505 19.59 -28.25 -8.70
N ILE A 506 18.72 -29.15 -8.27
CA ILE A 506 18.44 -29.42 -6.86
C ILE A 506 19.09 -30.73 -6.45
N TYR A 507 20.00 -30.64 -5.49
CA TYR A 507 20.59 -31.78 -4.81
C TYR A 507 19.86 -32.01 -3.48
N PHE A 508 18.99 -33.02 -3.45
CA PHE A 508 18.30 -33.46 -2.24
C PHE A 508 19.26 -34.33 -1.41
N ARG A 509 19.56 -33.87 -0.20
CA ARG A 509 20.51 -34.51 0.72
C ARG A 509 19.83 -34.98 2.01
N ASP A 510 20.49 -35.90 2.69
CA ASP A 510 20.25 -36.16 4.11
C ASP A 510 21.08 -35.17 4.94
N PRO A 511 20.47 -34.28 5.75
CA PRO A 511 21.21 -33.30 6.55
C PRO A 511 22.16 -33.93 7.58
N ALA A 512 22.00 -35.22 7.92
CA ALA A 512 22.92 -35.93 8.80
C ALA A 512 24.27 -36.30 8.12
N LYS A 513 24.31 -36.36 6.78
CA LYS A 513 25.48 -36.76 5.99
C LYS A 513 26.08 -35.55 5.27
N LYS A 514 26.95 -34.81 5.95
CA LYS A 514 27.57 -33.60 5.39
C LYS A 514 28.55 -33.88 4.24
N ASP A 515 29.23 -35.02 4.23
CA ASP A 515 30.26 -35.32 3.22
C ASP A 515 29.68 -35.34 1.78
N ASP A 516 28.42 -35.76 1.63
CA ASP A 516 27.72 -35.85 0.35
C ASP A 516 27.49 -34.45 -0.28
N GLU A 517 27.31 -33.41 0.54
CA GLU A 517 27.08 -32.04 0.07
C GLU A 517 28.34 -31.43 -0.57
N LYS A 518 29.52 -31.84 -0.08
CA LYS A 518 30.81 -31.34 -0.56
C LYS A 518 31.08 -31.83 -1.98
N VAL A 519 30.78 -33.10 -2.26
CA VAL A 519 30.93 -33.69 -3.61
C VAL A 519 30.13 -32.90 -4.65
N PHE A 520 28.88 -32.56 -4.34
CA PHE A 520 28.05 -31.75 -5.24
C PHE A 520 28.57 -30.32 -5.38
N THR A 521 28.94 -29.69 -4.26
CA THR A 521 29.44 -28.31 -4.27
C THR A 521 30.72 -28.18 -5.10
N ASP A 522 31.66 -29.11 -4.94
CA ASP A 522 32.92 -29.14 -5.69
C ASP A 522 32.68 -29.39 -7.19
N ALA A 523 31.75 -30.29 -7.54
CA ALA A 523 31.38 -30.55 -8.93
C ALA A 523 30.76 -29.31 -9.60
N VAL A 524 29.88 -28.58 -8.90
CA VAL A 524 29.28 -27.34 -9.41
C VAL A 524 30.33 -26.26 -9.61
N VAL A 525 31.23 -26.03 -8.65
CA VAL A 525 32.30 -25.03 -8.76
C VAL A 525 33.25 -25.36 -9.91
N ARG A 526 33.55 -26.64 -10.12
CA ARG A 526 34.45 -27.10 -11.19
C ARG A 526 33.84 -26.99 -12.58
N GLU A 527 32.57 -27.34 -12.74
CA GLU A 527 31.98 -27.56 -14.08
C GLU A 527 30.97 -26.49 -14.51
N LEU A 528 30.30 -25.84 -13.56
CA LEU A 528 29.17 -24.95 -13.83
C LEU A 528 29.45 -23.47 -13.51
N TYR A 529 30.69 -23.11 -13.17
CA TYR A 529 31.05 -21.70 -12.88
C TYR A 529 30.72 -20.75 -14.04
N ASP A 530 30.93 -21.20 -15.28
CA ASP A 530 30.63 -20.45 -16.50
C ASP A 530 29.11 -20.41 -16.81
N GLN A 531 28.36 -21.38 -16.28
CA GLN A 531 26.91 -21.52 -16.46
C GLN A 531 26.10 -20.99 -15.26
N ARG A 532 26.74 -20.22 -14.35
CA ARG A 532 26.08 -19.65 -13.16
C ARG A 532 24.89 -18.72 -13.46
N MET A 533 24.78 -18.25 -14.71
CA MET A 533 23.67 -17.40 -15.18
C MET A 533 22.58 -18.18 -15.93
N SER A 534 22.77 -19.48 -16.19
CA SER A 534 21.81 -20.31 -16.93
C SER A 534 21.04 -21.29 -16.05
N ILE A 535 21.58 -21.64 -14.88
CA ILE A 535 20.96 -22.55 -13.93
C ILE A 535 21.28 -22.15 -12.49
N ASN A 536 20.40 -22.49 -11.55
CA ASN A 536 20.56 -22.25 -10.13
C ASN A 536 20.87 -23.55 -9.37
N PRO A 537 22.13 -23.79 -8.95
CA PRO A 537 22.50 -24.94 -8.13
C PRO A 537 22.01 -24.76 -6.68
N LEU A 538 21.23 -25.71 -6.19
CA LEU A 538 20.57 -25.63 -4.89
C LEU A 538 20.75 -26.92 -4.08
N LEU A 539 21.01 -26.78 -2.78
CA LEU A 539 20.92 -27.87 -1.79
C LEU A 539 19.53 -27.87 -1.19
N ALA A 540 18.89 -29.03 -1.11
CA ALA A 540 17.59 -29.19 -0.46
C ALA A 540 17.66 -30.25 0.65
N ASP A 541 17.04 -29.95 1.79
CA ASP A 541 16.82 -30.93 2.85
C ASP A 541 15.77 -31.96 2.40
N GLY A 542 16.21 -33.18 2.07
CA GLY A 542 15.35 -34.25 1.59
C GLY A 542 14.30 -34.70 2.61
N MET A 543 14.50 -34.43 3.90
CA MET A 543 13.53 -34.71 4.96
C MET A 543 12.41 -33.65 5.04
N LYS A 544 12.68 -32.41 4.61
CA LYS A 544 11.68 -31.34 4.52
C LYS A 544 10.95 -31.33 3.17
N PHE A 545 11.68 -31.59 2.08
CA PHE A 545 11.14 -31.57 0.72
C PHE A 545 10.70 -32.97 0.23
N VAL A 546 10.00 -33.71 1.09
CA VAL A 546 9.48 -35.06 0.77
C VAL A 546 8.47 -35.02 -0.37
N HIS A 547 7.65 -33.97 -0.44
CA HIS A 547 6.63 -33.84 -1.49
C HIS A 547 7.25 -33.74 -2.90
N PRO A 548 8.20 -32.83 -3.18
CA PRO A 548 8.96 -32.84 -4.43
C PRO A 548 9.65 -34.18 -4.76
N LEU A 549 10.23 -34.86 -3.76
CA LEU A 549 10.87 -36.16 -3.97
C LEU A 549 9.88 -37.23 -4.45
N ARG A 550 8.69 -37.30 -3.84
CA ARG A 550 7.64 -38.23 -4.26
C ARG A 550 7.16 -37.99 -5.69
N HIS A 551 7.13 -36.74 -6.12
CA HIS A 551 6.75 -36.40 -7.50
C HIS A 551 7.73 -36.94 -8.54
N LEU A 552 9.01 -37.06 -8.15
CA LEU A 552 10.06 -37.73 -8.91
C LEU A 552 10.04 -39.26 -8.79
N GLY A 553 9.09 -39.84 -8.03
CA GLY A 553 9.07 -41.28 -7.72
C GLY A 553 10.19 -41.71 -6.77
N LYS A 554 10.73 -40.79 -5.97
CA LYS A 554 11.79 -41.05 -4.99
C LYS A 554 11.28 -40.87 -3.56
N THR A 555 11.97 -41.50 -2.63
CA THR A 555 11.69 -41.44 -1.19
C THR A 555 12.91 -40.94 -0.43
N THR A 556 12.76 -40.69 0.87
CA THR A 556 13.88 -40.31 1.74
C THR A 556 14.95 -41.39 1.85
N LYS A 557 14.66 -42.64 1.47
CA LYS A 557 15.63 -43.75 1.43
C LYS A 557 16.54 -43.69 0.20
N ASP A 558 16.12 -42.99 -0.85
CA ASP A 558 16.86 -42.87 -2.11
C ASP A 558 17.85 -41.71 -2.10
N LEU A 559 17.97 -40.98 -0.98
CA LEU A 559 18.91 -39.88 -0.83
C LEU A 559 20.37 -40.38 -0.88
N PRO A 560 21.28 -39.67 -1.55
CA PRO A 560 21.08 -38.38 -2.23
C PRO A 560 20.47 -38.48 -3.64
N VAL A 561 19.65 -37.49 -4.02
CA VAL A 561 19.01 -37.41 -5.35
C VAL A 561 19.32 -36.06 -5.99
N LEU A 562 19.78 -36.06 -7.25
CA LEU A 562 19.96 -34.85 -8.05
C LEU A 562 18.87 -34.76 -9.13
N ALA A 563 18.28 -33.58 -9.28
CA ALA A 563 17.26 -33.32 -10.29
C ALA A 563 17.34 -31.89 -10.83
N ILE A 564 16.87 -31.70 -12.06
CA ILE A 564 16.58 -30.37 -12.62
C ILE A 564 15.09 -30.12 -12.53
N ASP A 565 14.68 -28.93 -12.09
CA ASP A 565 13.32 -28.41 -12.24
C ASP A 565 13.36 -27.19 -13.19
N SER A 566 12.73 -27.34 -14.36
CA SER A 566 12.69 -26.28 -15.39
C SER A 566 11.54 -25.28 -15.22
N PHE A 567 10.76 -25.38 -14.15
CA PHE A 567 9.45 -24.76 -13.95
C PHE A 567 8.34 -25.21 -14.92
N VAL A 568 8.64 -26.20 -15.76
CA VAL A 568 7.66 -26.91 -16.59
C VAL A 568 7.68 -28.38 -16.21
N HIS A 569 8.86 -28.99 -16.24
CA HIS A 569 9.08 -30.39 -15.95
C HIS A 569 10.27 -30.59 -15.02
N MET A 570 10.29 -31.74 -14.34
CA MET A 570 11.43 -32.19 -13.57
C MET A 570 12.15 -33.36 -14.25
N TYR A 571 13.47 -33.34 -14.21
CA TYR A 571 14.34 -34.36 -14.80
C TYR A 571 15.29 -34.91 -13.75
N LEU A 572 15.30 -36.23 -13.56
CA LEU A 572 16.24 -36.89 -12.66
C LEU A 572 17.62 -37.03 -13.30
N PHE A 573 18.65 -36.85 -12.49
CA PHE A 573 19.99 -37.23 -12.87
C PHE A 573 20.10 -38.77 -12.91
N PRO A 574 20.62 -39.38 -13.98
CA PRO A 574 20.54 -40.83 -14.17
C PRO A 574 21.26 -41.67 -13.10
N ASP A 575 22.48 -41.26 -12.72
CA ASP A 575 23.32 -41.99 -11.77
C ASP A 575 24.18 -41.02 -10.95
N ILE A 576 23.87 -40.91 -9.66
CA ILE A 576 24.54 -39.98 -8.75
C ILE A 576 26.04 -40.31 -8.58
N SER A 577 26.44 -41.55 -8.80
CA SER A 577 27.83 -42.01 -8.71
C SER A 577 28.72 -41.32 -9.77
N GLN A 578 28.12 -40.88 -10.88
CA GLN A 578 28.82 -40.22 -11.98
C GLN A 578 29.05 -38.72 -11.73
N LEU A 579 28.51 -38.15 -10.65
CA LEU A 579 28.65 -36.73 -10.33
C LEU A 579 30.11 -36.29 -10.16
N SER A 580 31.00 -37.20 -9.74
CA SER A 580 32.42 -36.92 -9.62
C SER A 580 33.16 -36.88 -10.97
N GLN A 581 32.57 -37.45 -12.03
CA GLN A 581 33.21 -37.57 -13.34
C GLN A 581 33.17 -36.22 -14.09
N PRO A 582 34.32 -35.74 -14.61
CA PRO A 582 34.38 -34.47 -15.32
C PRO A 582 33.44 -34.41 -16.53
N GLY A 583 32.61 -33.35 -16.59
CA GLY A 583 31.80 -33.00 -17.75
C GLY A 583 30.40 -33.60 -17.75
N VAL A 584 30.11 -34.59 -16.89
CA VAL A 584 28.79 -35.23 -16.83
C VAL A 584 27.73 -34.25 -16.30
N LEU A 585 28.07 -33.48 -15.27
CA LEU A 585 27.14 -32.50 -14.71
C LEU A 585 26.88 -31.37 -15.70
N LYS A 586 27.93 -30.89 -16.38
CA LYS A 586 27.81 -29.88 -17.45
C LYS A 586 26.93 -30.36 -18.60
N GLN A 587 27.15 -31.58 -19.08
CA GLN A 587 26.35 -32.18 -20.15
C GLN A 587 24.87 -32.26 -19.76
N PHE A 588 24.57 -32.63 -18.52
CA PHE A 588 23.19 -32.70 -18.02
C PHE A 588 22.47 -31.34 -18.09
N VAL A 589 23.18 -30.24 -17.80
CA VAL A 589 22.64 -28.88 -17.93
C VAL A 589 22.50 -28.47 -19.41
N GLU A 590 23.46 -28.81 -20.26
CA GLU A 590 23.37 -28.55 -21.71
C GLU A 590 22.23 -29.33 -22.37
N ASP A 591 21.97 -30.55 -21.90
CA ASP A 591 20.86 -31.40 -22.35
C ASP A 591 19.49 -30.83 -21.98
N LEU A 592 19.40 -30.05 -20.90
CA LEU A 592 18.20 -29.29 -20.57
C LEU A 592 17.95 -28.21 -21.62
N HIS A 593 18.94 -27.37 -21.89
CA HIS A 593 18.80 -26.23 -22.78
C HIS A 593 18.62 -26.63 -24.25
N SER A 594 19.20 -27.76 -24.67
CA SER A 594 18.99 -28.34 -26.01
C SER A 594 17.66 -29.07 -26.18
N GLY A 595 16.92 -29.31 -25.09
CA GLY A 595 15.69 -30.12 -25.09
C GLY A 595 15.92 -31.64 -25.18
N ALA A 596 17.17 -32.09 -25.16
CA ALA A 596 17.54 -33.50 -25.22
C ALA A 596 16.99 -34.30 -24.03
N LEU A 597 16.88 -33.71 -22.83
CA LEU A 597 16.25 -34.36 -21.67
C LEU A 597 14.78 -34.70 -21.93
N HIS A 598 14.02 -33.75 -22.48
CA HIS A 598 12.60 -33.96 -22.79
C HIS A 598 12.42 -35.05 -23.85
N LYS A 599 13.24 -35.01 -24.91
CA LYS A 599 13.20 -36.01 -25.99
C LYS A 599 13.52 -37.41 -25.48
N ARG A 600 14.55 -37.57 -24.65
CA ARG A 600 14.94 -38.86 -24.07
C ARG A 600 13.85 -39.45 -23.20
N PHE A 601 13.17 -38.63 -22.38
CA PHE A 601 12.07 -39.10 -21.56
C PHE A 601 10.95 -39.74 -22.39
N HIS A 602 10.53 -39.09 -23.49
CA HIS A 602 9.51 -39.65 -24.38
C HIS A 602 9.97 -40.94 -25.07
N GLN A 603 11.24 -41.02 -25.46
CA GLN A 603 11.81 -42.24 -26.05
C GLN A 603 11.82 -43.41 -25.06
N GLU A 604 12.24 -43.17 -23.82
CA GLU A 604 12.23 -44.21 -22.77
C GLU A 604 10.81 -44.64 -22.38
N ALA A 605 9.87 -43.70 -22.31
CA ALA A 605 8.47 -44.00 -22.05
C ALA A 605 7.86 -44.86 -23.17
N GLU A 606 8.18 -44.55 -24.43
CA GLU A 606 7.74 -45.33 -25.59
C GLU A 606 8.31 -46.75 -25.56
N ILE A 607 9.61 -46.91 -25.28
CA ILE A 607 10.27 -48.21 -25.15
C ILE A 607 9.59 -49.03 -24.04
N LYS A 608 9.38 -48.45 -22.85
CA LYS A 608 8.69 -49.12 -21.74
C LYS A 608 7.26 -49.50 -22.08
N ARG A 609 6.54 -48.67 -22.85
CA ARG A 609 5.17 -49.00 -23.30
C ARG A 609 5.19 -50.21 -24.24
N VAL A 610 6.11 -50.23 -25.21
CA VAL A 610 6.28 -51.36 -26.14
C VAL A 610 6.67 -52.64 -25.40
N GLU A 611 7.60 -52.56 -24.44
CA GLU A 611 8.00 -53.70 -23.60
C GLU A 611 6.84 -54.21 -22.74
N LEU A 612 6.06 -53.31 -22.13
CA LEU A 612 4.88 -53.66 -21.34
C LEU A 612 3.79 -54.31 -22.21
N GLU A 613 3.55 -53.81 -23.42
CA GLU A 613 2.62 -54.40 -24.38
C GLU A 613 3.09 -55.79 -24.83
N LYS A 614 4.40 -55.95 -25.08
CA LYS A 614 5.00 -57.25 -25.40
C LYS A 614 4.83 -58.23 -24.24
N PHE A 615 5.11 -57.80 -23.01
CA PHE A 615 4.92 -58.60 -21.80
C PHE A 615 3.46 -59.03 -21.62
N LYS A 616 2.50 -58.11 -21.79
CA LYS A 616 1.06 -58.41 -21.71
C LYS A 616 0.62 -59.44 -22.75
N LYS A 617 1.14 -59.34 -23.98
CA LYS A 617 0.89 -60.30 -25.06
C LYS A 617 1.50 -61.68 -24.78
N GLU A 618 2.71 -61.73 -24.23
CA GLU A 618 3.39 -62.98 -23.87
C GLU A 618 2.71 -63.71 -22.69
N HIS A 619 2.05 -62.97 -21.79
CA HIS A 619 1.39 -63.51 -20.60
C HIS A 619 -0.14 -63.63 -20.72
N ASN A 620 -0.71 -63.44 -21.91
CA ASN A 620 -2.17 -63.51 -22.17
C ASN A 620 -3.02 -62.65 -21.20
N ILE A 621 -2.53 -61.47 -20.84
CA ILE A 621 -3.29 -60.52 -20.00
C ILE A 621 -4.19 -59.70 -20.92
N GLU A 622 -5.45 -60.11 -21.05
CA GLU A 622 -6.48 -59.38 -21.81
C GLU A 622 -6.73 -57.99 -21.20
N ALA A 623 -6.78 -56.98 -22.07
CA ALA A 623 -7.10 -55.61 -21.72
C ALA A 623 -8.61 -55.39 -21.77
N ASP A 624 -9.38 -56.05 -20.90
CA ASP A 624 -10.77 -55.66 -20.64
C ASP A 624 -11.33 -56.34 -19.37
N LEU A 625 -11.07 -55.74 -18.21
CA LEU A 625 -11.87 -55.91 -16.99
C LEU A 625 -11.77 -54.62 -16.15
N GLU A 626 -12.43 -53.55 -16.61
CA GLU A 626 -12.97 -52.58 -15.65
C GLU A 626 -13.99 -53.33 -14.77
N ASP A 627 -13.87 -53.17 -13.45
CA ASP A 627 -14.71 -53.79 -12.41
C ASP A 627 -14.57 -55.31 -12.19
N ARG A 628 -13.40 -55.75 -11.68
CA ARG A 628 -13.37 -56.55 -10.44
C ARG A 628 -11.95 -56.85 -9.90
N ARG A 629 -11.79 -56.51 -8.61
CA ARG A 629 -10.96 -57.13 -7.54
C ARG A 629 -9.59 -56.52 -7.23
N GLU A 630 -9.58 -56.03 -5.98
CA GLU A 630 -8.55 -56.15 -4.95
C GLU A 630 -7.48 -57.25 -5.18
N GLU A 631 -6.26 -56.93 -4.75
CA GLU A 631 -5.08 -57.80 -4.56
C GLU A 631 -4.30 -58.22 -5.81
N GLN A 632 -3.52 -57.28 -6.37
CA GLN A 632 -2.12 -57.49 -6.80
C GLN A 632 -1.50 -56.14 -7.18
N ASN A 633 -0.22 -55.94 -6.85
CA ASN A 633 0.53 -54.67 -6.98
C ASN A 633 0.16 -53.89 -8.26
N PRO A 634 -0.34 -52.64 -8.14
CA PRO A 634 -0.77 -51.89 -9.30
C PRO A 634 0.44 -51.66 -10.22
N VAL A 635 0.35 -52.17 -11.45
CA VAL A 635 1.27 -51.79 -12.51
C VAL A 635 1.05 -50.30 -12.75
N GLU A 636 1.99 -49.46 -12.32
CA GLU A 636 1.89 -48.01 -12.50
C GLU A 636 1.70 -47.69 -13.99
N PRO A 637 0.73 -46.83 -14.35
CA PRO A 637 0.54 -46.41 -15.73
C PRO A 637 1.81 -45.73 -16.25
N VAL A 638 2.26 -46.13 -17.45
CA VAL A 638 3.42 -45.52 -18.12
C VAL A 638 3.13 -44.04 -18.36
N LYS A 639 3.85 -43.16 -17.64
CA LYS A 639 3.68 -41.70 -17.76
C LYS A 639 4.07 -41.25 -19.17
N THR A 640 3.17 -40.55 -19.84
CA THR A 640 3.35 -40.03 -21.20
C THR A 640 4.07 -38.69 -21.26
N ALA A 641 4.27 -38.03 -20.12
CA ALA A 641 5.00 -36.78 -20.01
C ALA A 641 5.93 -36.80 -18.78
N PRO A 642 7.04 -36.05 -18.79
CA PRO A 642 7.89 -35.91 -17.61
C PRO A 642 7.10 -35.34 -16.43
N PRO A 643 7.48 -35.66 -15.18
CA PRO A 643 6.83 -35.10 -13.99
C PRO A 643 6.77 -33.58 -14.09
N GLU A 644 5.60 -33.00 -13.80
CA GLU A 644 5.45 -31.53 -13.80
C GLU A 644 6.31 -30.88 -12.71
N SER A 645 6.67 -29.62 -12.89
CA SER A 645 7.41 -28.86 -11.88
C SER A 645 6.61 -28.70 -10.58
N VAL A 646 7.18 -29.15 -9.45
CA VAL A 646 6.62 -28.91 -8.11
C VAL A 646 7.00 -27.52 -7.61
N PHE A 647 8.21 -27.05 -7.92
CA PHE A 647 8.67 -25.74 -7.47
C PHE A 647 7.97 -24.57 -8.19
N LYS A 648 7.24 -24.84 -9.27
CA LYS A 648 6.33 -23.88 -9.90
C LYS A 648 5.24 -23.39 -8.94
N GLU A 649 4.77 -24.24 -8.01
CA GLU A 649 3.76 -23.86 -7.02
C GLU A 649 4.31 -22.89 -5.96
N LEU A 650 5.63 -22.83 -5.82
CA LEU A 650 6.35 -21.96 -4.88
C LEU A 650 6.74 -20.62 -5.51
N LYS A 651 6.32 -20.36 -6.75
CA LYS A 651 6.39 -19.03 -7.37
C LYS A 651 5.51 -18.04 -6.61
N PRO A 652 5.75 -16.72 -6.77
CA PRO A 652 4.89 -15.70 -6.19
C PRO A 652 3.42 -15.96 -6.51
N SER A 653 2.61 -16.10 -5.47
CA SER A 653 1.21 -16.50 -5.62
C SER A 653 0.30 -15.31 -5.93
N GLU A 654 -0.61 -15.48 -6.90
CA GLU A 654 -1.67 -14.52 -7.21
C GLU A 654 -2.64 -14.28 -6.03
N LYS A 655 -2.66 -15.18 -5.04
CA LYS A 655 -3.42 -15.03 -3.79
C LYS A 655 -2.81 -14.02 -2.82
N ARG A 656 -1.58 -13.58 -3.08
CA ARG A 656 -0.80 -12.70 -2.21
C ARG A 656 -0.26 -11.46 -2.93
N TYR A 657 -0.14 -11.53 -4.24
CA TYR A 657 0.39 -10.46 -5.09
C TYR A 657 -0.47 -10.28 -6.33
N SER A 658 -0.43 -9.07 -6.88
CA SER A 658 -0.79 -8.85 -8.29
C SER A 658 0.48 -9.06 -9.12
N LEU A 659 0.50 -10.12 -9.93
CA LEU A 659 1.63 -10.43 -10.80
C LEU A 659 1.57 -9.60 -12.08
N LEU A 660 2.70 -9.04 -12.51
CA LEU A 660 2.79 -8.24 -13.73
C LEU A 660 3.19 -9.12 -14.90
N GLN A 661 2.48 -8.98 -16.02
CA GLN A 661 2.91 -9.58 -17.27
C GLN A 661 3.89 -8.63 -17.97
N LYS A 662 4.98 -9.16 -18.55
CA LYS A 662 6.05 -8.37 -19.21
C LYS A 662 5.58 -7.42 -20.32
N THR A 663 4.34 -7.52 -20.78
CA THR A 663 3.70 -6.65 -21.78
C THR A 663 3.04 -5.40 -21.18
N GLU A 664 2.95 -5.29 -19.85
CA GLU A 664 2.27 -4.21 -19.13
C GLU A 664 3.23 -3.24 -18.41
N LEU A 665 4.54 -3.35 -18.67
CA LEU A 665 5.58 -2.44 -18.20
C LEU A 665 6.08 -1.54 -19.33
#